data_AF-A0A7J4VA91-F1
#
_entry.id   AF-A0A7J4VA91-F1
#
_cell.length_a   1.000
_cell.length_b   1.000
_cell.length_c   1.000
_cell.angle_alpha   90.00
_cell.angle_beta   90.00
_cell.angle_gamma   90.00
#
_symmetry.space_group_name_H-M   'P 1'
#
loop_
_entity.id
_entity.type
_entity.pdbx_description
1 polymer ?
#
loop_
_entity_poly.entity_id
_entity_poly.type
_entity_poly.pdbx_seq_one_letter_code
_entity_poly.pdbx_strand_id
1 'polypeptide(L)'
;MLSSGILFLILLLLYSPRETPVERSLSADSALLNDQISEVVARLNSEASSMSKELAASGISALTSANDQGLIYSLLDTSGTFIAGSPVTKGLPAPLVERIRRGKPLIFADAMVSWLSVPVPALIDGKNYTLVALTKLERFYALKNRYDDPRTVFSMIESGHGVLFTLADPAEDSRVMFIKDSNGETYGSARVLKSGNGVAGAGGVRSLIHISLFAAAVILIFSAFNLLIKELFHVVYHPSNWVKVAYPLTLLAFAILLRVFFTIFEAGRLLGIESLDDPSNFSSVFGYGIAGSPANLIITAFTGALFSFFLLDTGIRWERTRYGGLLPNLAGAGLLSGLAVLPVRGIAAVQRSMIYDSSLRYFLGESIFPDKEVILMNAGILMASFALIVPAVLFLFGAASRLAWLLGKIQPFNGFSVHVQRVAGLAVSILPLLLYFLVYETGLLPAIPVLIIAVLLTVSVWFINREGATISSSFLVISLIASVVSIVVLSKFNEDLERDSLKKIALEINRPTDTFMRFLVQQSLSVFIKQDVSLKNNEKAVSGLAFRVWSASILNGEVYPFKISVYEGTELKDRFSPFGISVLSRFNDTPDTTLTDIAITETEVKGGKLISGTIPFAEGTGGSYFAVVTVFKRDFQVPGAGIPEFMKPEANPVNDIIDLRRVSIFRFAAGKTAGSFGELQLPEEVLAGIRAKVGKGHLEELYRTVFDGDEASVFFFAPVPEDSDNITVIVLKDKDPIRILFNFFKLFFLHSIFIMVLFLAFTLAGFRKLAPLFFRFRTQLTFSFLVISTIPVVALALFNRDNQASVDEKNRNIALKTRVERILE
;
A
#
# COMPACT_ATOMS: atom_id res chain seq x y z
N MET A 1 14.30 1.09 -40.51
CA MET A 1 14.97 0.81 -39.22
C MET A 1 16.00 1.87 -38.85
N LEU A 2 16.93 2.25 -39.73
CA LEU A 2 17.88 3.34 -39.46
C LEU A 2 17.19 4.69 -39.17
N SER A 3 16.14 5.05 -39.91
CA SER A 3 15.38 6.28 -39.64
C SER A 3 14.63 6.28 -38.31
N SER A 4 14.03 5.16 -37.90
CA SER A 4 13.34 5.04 -36.60
C SER A 4 14.33 4.96 -35.43
N GLY A 5 15.49 4.33 -35.62
CA GLY A 5 16.56 4.29 -34.63
C GLY A 5 17.24 5.64 -34.43
N ILE A 6 17.45 6.42 -35.50
CA ILE A 6 17.96 7.80 -35.43
C ILE A 6 16.94 8.72 -34.77
N LEU A 7 15.66 8.61 -35.11
CA LEU A 7 14.61 9.40 -34.45
C LEU A 7 14.50 9.06 -32.96
N PHE A 8 14.63 7.78 -32.60
CA PHE A 8 14.68 7.32 -31.21
C PHE A 8 15.90 7.86 -30.47
N LEU A 9 17.09 7.84 -31.09
CA LEU A 9 18.32 8.40 -30.54
C LEU A 9 18.23 9.93 -30.35
N ILE A 10 17.62 10.64 -31.30
CA ILE A 10 17.36 12.09 -31.22
C ILE A 10 16.38 12.38 -30.07
N LEU A 11 15.32 11.58 -29.93
CA LEU A 11 14.38 11.69 -28.81
C LEU A 11 15.06 11.42 -27.46
N LEU A 12 15.98 10.45 -27.40
CA LEU A 12 16.76 10.11 -26.20
C LEU A 12 17.79 11.20 -25.85
N LEU A 13 18.39 11.84 -26.85
CA LEU A 13 19.30 12.99 -26.67
C LEU A 13 18.56 14.26 -26.21
N LEU A 14 17.34 14.48 -26.72
CA LEU A 14 16.45 15.55 -26.25
C LEU A 14 15.89 15.29 -24.84
N TYR A 15 15.92 14.04 -24.38
CA TYR A 15 15.48 13.62 -23.03
C TYR A 15 16.55 13.85 -21.94
N SER A 16 17.74 14.37 -22.26
CA SER A 16 18.83 14.55 -21.29
C SER A 16 18.36 15.26 -19.99
N PRO A 17 18.37 14.58 -18.83
CA PRO A 17 17.98 15.15 -17.55
C PRO A 17 19.17 15.91 -16.98
N ARG A 18 19.66 16.93 -17.70
CA ARG A 18 20.61 17.87 -17.10
C ARG A 18 19.82 18.89 -16.31
N GLU A 19 19.53 18.56 -15.06
CA GLU A 19 19.29 19.55 -14.02
C GLU A 19 20.60 20.31 -13.80
N THR A 20 20.77 21.44 -14.46
CA THR A 20 21.73 22.44 -13.99
C THR A 20 21.09 23.13 -12.79
N PRO A 21 21.66 23.02 -11.58
CA PRO A 21 21.13 23.71 -10.41
C PRO A 21 21.17 25.22 -10.69
N VAL A 22 20.00 25.86 -10.72
CA VAL A 22 19.92 27.31 -10.70
C VAL A 22 19.82 27.70 -9.24
N GLU A 23 20.94 28.13 -8.65
CA GLU A 23 20.91 28.76 -7.32
C GLU A 23 19.98 29.97 -7.38
N ARG A 24 18.81 29.87 -6.73
CA ARG A 24 17.91 31.02 -6.54
C ARG A 24 18.51 31.93 -5.47
N SER A 25 18.47 33.24 -5.71
CA SER A 25 18.88 34.22 -4.72
C SER A 25 17.84 34.31 -3.59
N LEU A 26 18.30 34.65 -2.37
CA LEU A 26 17.42 34.86 -1.21
C LEU A 26 16.30 35.88 -1.48
N SER A 27 16.57 36.87 -2.36
CA SER A 27 15.58 37.86 -2.81
C SER A 27 14.46 37.24 -3.64
N ALA A 28 14.76 36.25 -4.48
CA ALA A 28 13.76 35.55 -5.29
C ALA A 28 12.87 34.66 -4.41
N ASP A 29 13.46 33.98 -3.42
CA ASP A 29 12.70 33.19 -2.45
C ASP A 29 11.82 34.08 -1.55
N SER A 30 12.26 35.30 -1.24
CA SER A 30 11.46 36.30 -0.49
C SER A 30 10.26 36.81 -1.29
N ALA A 31 10.45 37.09 -2.58
CA ALA A 31 9.37 37.49 -3.47
C ALA A 31 8.34 36.37 -3.61
N LEU A 32 8.81 35.13 -3.85
CA LEU A 32 7.96 33.94 -3.93
C LEU A 32 7.12 33.74 -2.67
N LEU A 33 7.75 33.84 -1.49
CA LEU A 33 7.04 33.69 -0.22
C LEU A 33 5.92 34.73 -0.07
N ASN A 34 6.21 36.01 -0.34
CA ASN A 34 5.23 37.09 -0.22
C ASN A 34 4.11 36.97 -1.24
N ASP A 35 4.41 36.59 -2.49
CA ASP A 35 3.41 36.39 -3.53
C ASP A 35 2.43 35.27 -3.15
N GLN A 36 2.96 34.11 -2.73
CA GLN A 36 2.14 32.96 -2.34
C GLN A 36 1.30 33.24 -1.09
N ILE A 37 1.87 33.91 -0.08
CA ILE A 37 1.10 34.30 1.10
C ILE A 37 0.02 35.33 0.74
N SER A 38 0.31 36.28 -0.17
CA SER A 38 -0.69 37.27 -0.61
C SER A 38 -1.89 36.63 -1.28
N GLU A 39 -1.67 35.59 -2.10
CA GLU A 39 -2.73 34.80 -2.75
C GLU A 39 -3.60 34.08 -1.71
N VAL A 40 -2.97 33.45 -0.71
CA VAL A 40 -3.69 32.79 0.39
C VAL A 40 -4.50 33.80 1.21
N VAL A 41 -3.94 34.97 1.52
CA VAL A 41 -4.65 36.06 2.22
C VAL A 41 -5.85 36.55 1.41
N ALA A 42 -5.69 36.73 0.10
CA ALA A 42 -6.79 37.15 -0.78
C ALA A 42 -7.92 36.11 -0.82
N ARG A 43 -7.58 34.82 -0.90
CA ARG A 43 -8.54 33.72 -0.83
C ARG A 43 -9.27 33.69 0.51
N LEU A 44 -8.53 33.74 1.63
CA LEU A 44 -9.08 33.82 2.97
C LEU A 44 -10.05 34.98 3.14
N ASN A 45 -9.70 36.15 2.63
CA ASN A 45 -10.55 37.34 2.70
C ASN A 45 -11.86 37.17 1.91
N SER A 46 -11.78 36.56 0.72
CA SER A 46 -12.95 36.24 -0.11
C SER A 46 -13.89 35.26 0.59
N GLU A 47 -13.35 34.17 1.13
CA GLU A 47 -14.12 33.14 1.84
C GLU A 47 -14.70 33.69 3.16
N ALA A 48 -13.93 34.45 3.93
CA ALA A 48 -14.40 35.15 5.12
C ALA A 48 -15.51 36.16 4.81
N SER A 49 -15.41 36.89 3.70
CA SER A 49 -16.46 37.82 3.26
C SER A 49 -17.75 37.09 2.86
N SER A 50 -17.62 35.92 2.23
CA SER A 50 -18.77 35.05 1.92
C SER A 50 -19.44 34.55 3.20
N MET A 51 -18.64 34.04 4.14
CA MET A 51 -19.10 33.54 5.44
C MET A 51 -19.72 34.64 6.30
N SER A 52 -19.18 35.86 6.26
CA SER A 52 -19.74 37.04 6.94
C SER A 52 -21.16 37.36 6.43
N LYS A 53 -21.40 37.27 5.12
CA LYS A 53 -22.74 37.42 4.53
C LYS A 53 -23.68 36.29 4.95
N GLU A 54 -23.18 35.06 5.02
CA GLU A 54 -23.95 33.91 5.47
C GLU A 54 -24.33 34.02 6.95
N LEU A 55 -23.41 34.46 7.81
CA LEU A 55 -23.65 34.77 9.22
C LEU A 55 -24.70 35.87 9.40
N ALA A 56 -24.71 36.88 8.53
CA ALA A 56 -25.73 37.93 8.54
C ALA A 56 -27.13 37.40 8.18
N ALA A 57 -27.21 36.36 7.34
CA ALA A 57 -28.48 35.76 6.91
C ALA A 57 -28.99 34.65 7.84
N SER A 58 -28.08 33.82 8.35
CA SER A 58 -28.37 32.55 9.02
C SER A 58 -27.94 32.53 10.49
N GLY A 59 -27.37 33.62 11.00
CA GLY A 59 -26.88 33.75 12.37
C GLY A 59 -25.68 32.86 12.67
N ILE A 60 -25.35 32.75 13.97
CA ILE A 60 -24.13 32.07 14.48
C ILE A 60 -24.10 30.57 14.11
N SER A 61 -25.25 29.94 13.87
CA SER A 61 -25.34 28.53 13.45
C SER A 61 -24.60 28.21 12.13
N ALA A 62 -24.36 29.20 11.27
CA ALA A 62 -23.58 28.99 10.05
C ALA A 62 -22.11 28.60 10.32
N LEU A 63 -21.55 29.00 11.48
CA LEU A 63 -20.17 28.65 11.85
C LEU A 63 -19.98 27.17 12.17
N THR A 64 -21.04 26.48 12.60
CA THR A 64 -20.96 25.05 12.93
C THR A 64 -20.99 24.13 11.70
N SER A 65 -21.54 24.59 10.57
CA SER A 65 -21.59 23.86 9.30
C SER A 65 -20.40 24.13 8.37
N ALA A 66 -19.65 25.20 8.60
CA ALA A 66 -18.63 25.72 7.69
C ALA A 66 -17.24 25.04 7.76
N ASN A 67 -17.15 23.86 8.36
CA ASN A 67 -15.87 23.19 8.58
C ASN A 67 -15.48 22.34 7.36
N ASP A 68 -15.23 23.02 6.22
CA ASP A 68 -14.90 22.37 4.96
C ASP A 68 -13.59 22.96 4.40
N GLN A 69 -12.74 22.09 3.84
CA GLN A 69 -11.49 22.44 3.14
C GLN A 69 -10.32 23.05 3.96
N GLY A 70 -10.22 22.76 5.27
CA GLY A 70 -9.04 23.15 6.07
C GLY A 70 -9.00 24.62 6.49
N LEU A 71 -10.12 25.32 6.32
CA LEU A 71 -10.37 26.66 6.84
C LEU A 71 -11.15 26.59 8.14
N ILE A 72 -10.78 27.47 9.06
CA ILE A 72 -11.40 27.54 10.37
C ILE A 72 -11.85 28.99 10.62
N TYR A 73 -13.01 29.16 11.25
CA TYR A 73 -13.56 30.47 11.55
C TYR A 73 -13.69 30.69 13.05
N SER A 74 -13.38 31.90 13.50
CA SER A 74 -13.62 32.36 14.86
C SER A 74 -14.33 33.71 14.86
N LEU A 75 -15.40 33.84 15.63
CA LEU A 75 -16.17 35.06 15.77
C LEU A 75 -15.76 35.77 17.06
N LEU A 76 -15.41 37.05 16.95
CA LEU A 76 -15.03 37.91 18.05
C LEU A 76 -16.00 39.09 18.15
N ASP A 77 -16.26 39.58 19.36
CA ASP A 77 -17.00 40.84 19.55
C ASP A 77 -16.11 42.08 19.30
N THR A 78 -16.68 43.28 19.45
CA THR A 78 -15.95 44.55 19.32
C THR A 78 -14.82 44.71 20.35
N SER A 79 -14.89 44.00 21.48
CA SER A 79 -13.83 43.96 22.47
C SER A 79 -12.72 42.94 22.12
N GLY A 80 -12.87 42.17 21.05
CA GLY A 80 -11.95 41.10 20.68
C GLY A 80 -12.11 39.83 21.53
N THR A 81 -13.22 39.73 22.25
CA THR A 81 -13.57 38.55 23.05
C THR A 81 -14.19 37.49 22.14
N PHE A 82 -13.74 36.25 22.30
CA PHE A 82 -14.26 35.10 21.54
C PHE A 82 -15.72 34.79 21.88
N ILE A 83 -16.55 34.68 20.84
CA ILE A 83 -18.00 34.40 20.94
C ILE A 83 -18.34 33.00 20.45
N ALA A 84 -17.91 32.62 19.24
CA ALA A 84 -18.30 31.37 18.60
C ALA A 84 -17.31 30.90 17.54
N GLY A 85 -17.42 29.64 17.10
CA GLY A 85 -16.52 29.02 16.12
C GLY A 85 -15.35 28.29 16.79
N SER A 86 -14.18 28.30 16.17
CA SER A 86 -13.00 27.65 16.71
C SER A 86 -12.35 28.47 17.83
N PRO A 87 -11.98 27.85 18.97
CA PRO A 87 -11.43 28.55 20.11
C PRO A 87 -9.96 28.99 19.92
N VAL A 88 -9.37 28.82 18.74
CA VAL A 88 -7.95 29.15 18.48
C VAL A 88 -7.60 30.62 18.77
N THR A 89 -8.56 31.54 18.58
CA THR A 89 -8.36 32.97 18.88
C THR A 89 -8.68 33.34 20.33
N LYS A 90 -9.10 32.38 21.17
CA LYS A 90 -9.45 32.64 22.57
C LYS A 90 -8.19 33.01 23.37
N GLY A 91 -8.22 34.17 24.02
CA GLY A 91 -7.13 34.63 24.88
C GLY A 91 -5.89 35.11 24.13
N LEU A 92 -6.04 35.64 22.91
CA LEU A 92 -4.93 36.30 22.21
C LEU A 92 -4.38 37.51 23.02
N PRO A 93 -3.06 37.73 23.03
CA PRO A 93 -2.44 38.93 23.61
C PRO A 93 -3.04 40.22 23.06
N ALA A 94 -3.12 41.27 23.89
CA ALA A 94 -3.67 42.57 23.51
C ALA A 94 -3.09 43.16 22.21
N PRO A 95 -1.78 43.05 21.90
CA PRO A 95 -1.24 43.52 20.63
C PRO A 95 -1.81 42.81 19.40
N LEU A 96 -2.09 41.50 19.51
CA LEU A 96 -2.68 40.72 18.41
C LEU A 96 -4.16 41.02 18.25
N VAL A 97 -4.89 41.17 19.35
CA VAL A 97 -6.30 41.58 19.34
C VAL A 97 -6.47 42.96 18.68
N GLU A 98 -5.57 43.89 18.96
CA GLU A 98 -5.59 45.22 18.35
C GLU A 98 -5.33 45.18 16.83
N ARG A 99 -4.45 44.27 16.34
CA ARG A 99 -4.29 44.05 14.90
C ARG A 99 -5.56 43.48 14.25
N ILE A 100 -6.23 42.54 14.91
CA ILE A 100 -7.52 41.99 14.46
C ILE A 100 -8.55 43.10 14.30
N ARG A 101 -8.67 43.99 15.30
CA ARG A 101 -9.60 45.13 15.26
C ARG A 101 -9.34 46.08 14.10
N ARG A 102 -8.07 46.23 13.70
CA ARG A 102 -7.68 47.07 12.55
C ARG A 102 -7.92 46.40 11.20
N GLY A 103 -8.48 45.19 11.16
CA GLY A 103 -8.72 44.49 9.90
C GLY A 103 -7.43 44.01 9.21
N LYS A 104 -6.32 43.89 9.96
CA LYS A 104 -5.02 43.52 9.39
C LYS A 104 -4.74 42.02 9.51
N PRO A 105 -4.12 41.38 8.50
CA PRO A 105 -3.67 40.01 8.63
C PRO A 105 -2.63 39.88 9.75
N LEU A 106 -2.61 38.71 10.38
CA LEU A 106 -1.63 38.40 11.41
C LEU A 106 -1.27 36.92 11.40
N ILE A 107 -0.03 36.66 11.77
CA ILE A 107 0.48 35.31 12.02
C ILE A 107 0.65 35.16 13.52
N PHE A 108 0.19 34.04 14.05
CA PHE A 108 0.41 33.67 15.43
C PHE A 108 0.60 32.17 15.54
N ALA A 109 1.35 31.74 16.53
CA ALA A 109 1.64 30.34 16.78
C ALA A 109 1.09 29.94 18.14
N ASP A 110 0.53 28.73 18.20
CA ASP A 110 0.45 27.94 19.42
C ASP A 110 1.59 26.91 19.43
N ALA A 111 1.64 26.01 20.41
CA ALA A 111 2.72 25.02 20.49
C ALA A 111 2.68 23.95 19.38
N MET A 112 1.56 23.82 18.66
CA MET A 112 1.31 22.77 17.66
C MET A 112 1.36 23.27 16.23
N VAL A 113 0.77 24.43 15.99
CA VAL A 113 0.46 24.96 14.67
C VAL A 113 0.63 26.46 14.71
N SER A 114 1.14 26.99 13.60
CA SER A 114 1.04 28.42 13.32
C SER A 114 -0.09 28.69 12.35
N TRP A 115 -0.77 29.80 12.60
CA TRP A 115 -1.97 30.20 11.91
C TRP A 115 -1.72 31.49 11.16
N LEU A 116 -2.14 31.52 9.90
CA LEU A 116 -2.34 32.75 9.14
C LEU A 116 -3.81 33.11 9.25
N SER A 117 -4.10 34.33 9.69
CA SER A 117 -5.49 34.77 9.87
C SER A 117 -5.80 36.11 9.21
N VAL A 118 -7.04 36.20 8.73
CA VAL A 118 -7.59 37.40 8.08
C VAL A 118 -8.89 37.79 8.79
N PRO A 119 -8.92 38.96 9.45
CA PRO A 119 -10.12 39.49 10.08
C PRO A 119 -11.00 40.24 9.08
N VAL A 120 -12.31 39.97 9.10
CA VAL A 120 -13.34 40.59 8.26
C VAL A 120 -14.50 41.04 9.16
N PRO A 121 -15.05 42.25 8.97
CA PRO A 121 -16.23 42.67 9.73
C PRO A 121 -17.44 41.79 9.41
N ALA A 122 -18.24 41.47 10.43
CA ALA A 122 -19.48 40.72 10.32
C ALA A 122 -20.61 41.43 11.07
N LEU A 123 -21.77 41.54 10.44
CA LEU A 123 -22.96 42.13 11.06
C LEU A 123 -23.96 41.00 11.34
N ILE A 124 -24.26 40.75 12.61
CA ILE A 124 -25.20 39.70 13.02
C ILE A 124 -26.23 40.36 13.93
N ASP A 125 -27.52 40.26 13.58
CA ASP A 125 -28.64 40.87 14.33
C ASP A 125 -28.42 42.37 14.65
N GLY A 126 -27.83 43.11 13.70
CA GLY A 126 -27.54 44.55 13.86
C GLY A 126 -26.38 44.88 14.81
N LYS A 127 -25.67 43.87 15.33
CA LYS A 127 -24.44 44.05 16.13
C LYS A 127 -23.20 43.80 15.28
N ASN A 128 -22.15 44.58 15.54
CA ASN A 128 -20.86 44.43 14.88
C ASN A 128 -20.02 43.35 15.57
N TYR A 129 -19.51 42.43 14.77
CA TYR A 129 -18.57 41.39 15.14
C TYR A 129 -17.38 41.40 14.18
N THR A 130 -16.30 40.73 14.56
CA THR A 130 -15.16 40.46 13.68
C THR A 130 -15.07 38.96 13.46
N LEU A 131 -15.27 38.54 12.22
CA LEU A 131 -15.04 37.17 11.79
C LEU A 131 -13.56 37.02 11.42
N VAL A 132 -12.89 36.04 12.02
CA VAL A 132 -11.49 35.73 11.73
C VAL A 132 -11.45 34.40 11.00
N ALA A 133 -11.05 34.41 9.73
CA ALA A 133 -10.75 33.19 8.99
C ALA A 133 -9.29 32.80 9.19
N LEU A 134 -9.05 31.51 9.41
CA LEU A 134 -7.76 30.94 9.78
C LEU A 134 -7.40 29.79 8.83
N THR A 135 -6.13 29.73 8.45
CA THR A 135 -5.52 28.56 7.80
C THR A 135 -4.19 28.21 8.45
N LYS A 136 -3.78 26.94 8.34
CA LYS A 136 -2.53 26.44 8.92
C LYS A 136 -1.34 26.89 8.08
N LEU A 137 -0.46 27.70 8.66
CA LEU A 137 0.75 28.20 8.02
C LEU A 137 1.89 27.16 8.08
N GLU A 138 2.19 26.68 9.29
CA GLU A 138 3.20 25.66 9.59
C GLU A 138 2.70 24.76 10.73
N ARG A 139 3.23 23.54 10.83
CA ARG A 139 2.98 22.62 11.94
C ARG A 139 4.29 22.29 12.63
N PHE A 140 4.24 22.11 13.94
CA PHE A 140 5.39 21.78 14.77
C PHE A 140 5.37 20.32 15.25
N TYR A 141 4.48 19.49 14.68
CA TYR A 141 4.36 18.06 14.98
C TYR A 141 4.37 17.23 13.68
N ALA A 142 4.72 15.96 13.80
CA ALA A 142 4.59 14.96 12.74
C ALA A 142 4.03 13.66 13.33
N LEU A 143 2.96 13.13 12.76
CA LEU A 143 2.39 11.85 13.19
C LEU A 143 2.84 10.73 12.26
N LYS A 144 3.12 9.54 12.81
CA LYS A 144 3.47 8.34 12.02
C LYS A 144 2.25 7.51 11.65
N ASN A 145 1.14 8.17 11.37
CA ASN A 145 -0.14 7.52 11.10
C ASN A 145 -0.98 8.30 10.09
N ARG A 146 -2.06 7.66 9.62
CA ARG A 146 -2.97 8.19 8.59
C ARG A 146 -3.68 9.50 8.92
N TYR A 147 -3.62 9.95 10.18
CA TYR A 147 -4.20 11.23 10.62
C TYR A 147 -3.18 12.37 10.54
N ASP A 148 -1.95 12.09 10.10
CA ASP A 148 -1.01 13.12 9.72
C ASP A 148 -1.54 13.86 8.49
N ASP A 149 -2.05 15.09 8.69
CA ASP A 149 -2.39 15.99 7.60
C ASP A 149 -1.18 16.90 7.34
N PRO A 150 -0.41 16.66 6.26
CA PRO A 150 0.77 17.46 5.96
C PRO A 150 0.42 18.81 5.32
N ARG A 151 -0.86 19.08 5.01
CA ARG A 151 -1.26 20.28 4.28
C ARG A 151 -1.13 21.53 5.15
N THR A 152 -0.12 22.34 4.85
CA THR A 152 0.10 23.67 5.39
C THR A 152 0.47 24.59 4.23
N VAL A 153 0.37 25.90 4.42
CA VAL A 153 0.81 26.86 3.39
C VAL A 153 2.29 26.62 3.04
N PHE A 154 3.15 26.38 4.02
CA PHE A 154 4.57 26.11 3.75
C PHE A 154 4.81 24.80 3.01
N SER A 155 4.07 23.73 3.29
CA SER A 155 4.21 22.46 2.54
C SER A 155 3.66 22.56 1.10
N MET A 156 2.65 23.41 0.86
CA MET A 156 2.20 23.74 -0.49
C MET A 156 3.28 24.49 -1.27
N ILE A 157 3.95 25.46 -0.64
CA ILE A 157 5.06 26.18 -1.26
C ILE A 157 6.24 25.22 -1.52
N GLU A 158 6.58 24.33 -0.58
CA GLU A 158 7.63 23.34 -0.74
C GLU A 158 7.34 22.38 -1.91
N SER A 159 6.13 21.82 -1.99
CA SER A 159 5.75 20.90 -3.07
C SER A 159 5.68 21.59 -4.44
N GLY A 160 5.24 22.86 -4.50
CA GLY A 160 5.16 23.64 -5.73
C GLY A 160 6.51 24.23 -6.20
N HIS A 161 7.41 24.54 -5.27
CA HIS A 161 8.58 25.36 -5.60
C HIS A 161 9.91 24.79 -5.11
N GLY A 162 9.88 23.70 -4.35
CA GLY A 162 11.06 23.03 -3.79
C GLY A 162 11.72 23.80 -2.63
N VAL A 163 11.09 24.86 -2.12
CA VAL A 163 11.68 25.72 -1.09
C VAL A 163 11.06 25.41 0.28
N LEU A 164 11.90 25.05 1.23
CA LEU A 164 11.50 24.74 2.61
C LEU A 164 11.59 25.99 3.48
N PHE A 165 10.45 26.45 3.98
CA PHE A 165 10.31 27.57 4.90
C PHE A 165 9.97 27.07 6.31
N THR A 166 10.46 27.78 7.33
CA THR A 166 10.04 27.63 8.73
C THR A 166 9.85 29.01 9.35
N LEU A 167 9.01 29.16 10.36
CA LEU A 167 8.88 30.42 11.09
C LEU A 167 10.19 30.77 11.81
N ALA A 168 10.50 32.06 11.87
CA ALA A 168 11.70 32.54 12.54
C ALA A 168 11.39 33.73 13.44
N ASP A 169 12.06 33.79 14.58
CA ASP A 169 12.09 35.01 15.39
C ASP A 169 13.01 36.03 14.68
N PRO A 170 12.57 37.28 14.45
CA PRO A 170 13.36 38.30 13.75
C PRO A 170 14.73 38.60 14.39
N ALA A 171 14.99 38.16 15.63
CA ALA A 171 16.26 38.33 16.30
C ALA A 171 17.36 37.33 15.86
N GLU A 172 17.02 36.29 15.11
CA GLU A 172 17.94 35.17 14.82
C GLU A 172 18.09 34.90 13.30
N ASP A 173 19.24 35.26 12.74
CA ASP A 173 19.82 34.81 11.46
C ASP A 173 19.66 35.72 10.22
N SER A 174 20.72 35.72 9.40
CA SER A 174 20.86 36.38 8.08
C SER A 174 19.94 35.83 6.99
N ARG A 175 19.31 34.67 7.21
CA ARG A 175 18.37 34.00 6.29
C ARG A 175 16.90 34.21 6.61
N VAL A 176 16.59 35.18 7.48
CA VAL A 176 15.21 35.55 7.82
C VAL A 176 14.63 36.47 6.76
N MET A 177 13.42 36.14 6.31
CA MET A 177 12.63 36.91 5.37
C MET A 177 11.36 37.39 6.06
N PHE A 178 10.98 38.64 5.75
CA PHE A 178 9.80 39.26 6.32
C PHE A 178 8.60 39.05 5.41
N ILE A 179 7.50 38.59 6.03
CA ILE A 179 6.19 38.46 5.40
C ILE A 179 5.50 39.81 5.54
N LYS A 180 5.21 40.45 4.39
CA LYS A 180 4.69 41.80 4.32
C LYS A 180 3.27 41.83 3.75
N ASP A 181 2.47 42.80 4.17
CA ASP A 181 1.15 43.05 3.60
C ASP A 181 1.25 43.87 2.30
N SER A 182 0.11 44.14 1.67
CA SER A 182 0.02 44.97 0.46
C SER A 182 0.53 46.40 0.64
N ASN A 183 0.64 46.88 1.88
CA ASN A 183 1.15 48.20 2.24
C ASN A 183 2.64 48.18 2.64
N GLY A 184 3.27 47.00 2.60
CA GLY A 184 4.67 46.80 2.98
C GLY A 184 4.92 46.65 4.48
N GLU A 185 3.88 46.58 5.31
CA GLU A 185 4.01 46.35 6.75
C GLU A 185 4.29 44.87 7.04
N THR A 186 5.29 44.61 7.89
CA THR A 186 5.65 43.26 8.30
C THR A 186 4.64 42.68 9.30
N TYR A 187 4.23 41.43 9.08
CA TYR A 187 3.33 40.73 10.00
C TYR A 187 3.73 39.29 10.34
N GLY A 188 4.89 38.85 9.84
CA GLY A 188 5.56 37.64 10.25
C GLY A 188 6.96 37.55 9.65
N SER A 189 7.69 36.52 10.01
CA SER A 189 9.03 36.23 9.51
C SER A 189 9.23 34.74 9.31
N ALA A 190 9.89 34.36 8.22
CA ALA A 190 10.20 32.98 7.89
C ALA A 190 11.67 32.84 7.50
N ARG A 191 12.29 31.72 7.86
CA ARG A 191 13.65 31.32 7.48
C ARG A 191 13.58 30.26 6.38
N VAL A 192 14.47 30.36 5.39
CA VAL A 192 14.68 29.28 4.40
C VAL A 192 15.70 28.29 4.91
N LEU A 193 15.27 27.03 5.00
CA LEU A 193 16.10 25.90 5.40
C LEU A 193 16.76 25.23 4.19
N LYS A 194 16.05 25.20 3.05
CA LYS A 194 16.54 24.60 1.81
C LYS A 194 15.91 25.32 0.61
N SER A 195 16.74 25.89 -0.25
CA SER A 195 16.30 26.38 -1.57
C SER A 195 16.44 25.23 -2.56
N GLY A 196 15.33 24.68 -3.04
CA GLY A 196 15.32 23.61 -4.02
C GLY A 196 15.32 24.13 -5.45
N ASN A 197 15.86 23.32 -6.35
CA ASN A 197 15.69 23.47 -7.79
C ASN A 197 14.19 23.34 -8.11
N GLY A 198 13.46 24.45 -8.19
CA GLY A 198 12.02 24.42 -8.41
C GLY A 198 11.65 23.81 -9.78
N VAL A 199 10.84 22.75 -9.77
CA VAL A 199 10.34 22.09 -11.01
C VAL A 199 8.82 22.23 -11.22
N ALA A 200 8.01 22.66 -10.25
CA ALA A 200 6.57 22.40 -10.36
C ALA A 200 5.76 23.34 -11.29
N GLY A 201 6.35 24.36 -11.91
CA GLY A 201 5.61 25.28 -12.80
C GLY A 201 5.40 24.78 -14.25
N ALA A 202 6.18 23.80 -14.72
CA ALA A 202 6.14 23.35 -16.12
C ALA A 202 5.32 22.06 -16.34
N GLY A 203 4.66 21.54 -15.30
CA GLY A 203 4.10 20.18 -15.29
C GLY A 203 3.06 19.90 -16.38
N GLY A 204 2.12 20.81 -16.64
CA GLY A 204 1.00 20.54 -17.57
C GLY A 204 1.41 20.44 -19.04
N VAL A 205 2.11 21.46 -19.55
CA VAL A 205 2.55 21.49 -20.95
C VAL A 205 3.67 20.47 -21.20
N ARG A 206 4.58 20.30 -20.23
CA ARG A 206 5.66 19.31 -20.31
C ARG A 206 5.10 17.89 -20.23
N SER A 207 4.10 17.62 -19.38
CA SER A 207 3.39 16.34 -19.33
C SER A 207 2.66 16.04 -20.64
N LEU A 208 1.98 17.02 -21.25
CA LEU A 208 1.34 16.83 -22.57
C LEU A 208 2.36 16.57 -23.68
N ILE A 209 3.52 17.24 -23.66
CA ILE A 209 4.63 16.96 -24.58
C ILE A 209 5.21 15.56 -24.32
N HIS A 210 5.36 15.15 -23.06
CA HIS A 210 5.84 13.80 -22.70
C HIS A 210 4.84 12.71 -23.12
N ILE A 211 3.54 12.92 -22.90
CA ILE A 211 2.47 11.98 -23.30
C ILE A 211 2.40 11.88 -24.83
N SER A 212 2.50 13.00 -25.55
CA SER A 212 2.48 13.00 -27.02
C SER A 212 3.75 12.39 -27.62
N LEU A 213 4.92 12.65 -27.05
CA LEU A 213 6.18 11.99 -27.43
C LEU A 213 6.15 10.49 -27.12
N PHE A 214 5.59 10.10 -25.97
CA PHE A 214 5.40 8.71 -25.59
C PHE A 214 4.46 8.00 -26.57
N ALA A 215 3.29 8.58 -26.86
CA ALA A 215 2.34 8.03 -27.82
C ALA A 215 2.95 7.92 -29.23
N ALA A 216 3.67 8.94 -29.69
CA ALA A 216 4.37 8.93 -30.97
C ALA A 216 5.45 7.84 -31.03
N ALA A 217 6.21 7.67 -29.95
CA ALA A 217 7.23 6.62 -29.85
C ALA A 217 6.61 5.21 -29.83
N VAL A 218 5.50 5.00 -29.10
CA VAL A 218 4.76 3.73 -29.12
C VAL A 218 4.24 3.44 -30.53
N ILE A 219 3.64 4.43 -31.20
CA ILE A 219 3.16 4.28 -32.59
C ILE A 219 4.31 3.96 -33.54
N LEU A 220 5.47 4.61 -33.40
CA LEU A 220 6.66 4.33 -34.20
C LEU A 220 7.24 2.95 -33.94
N ILE A 221 7.33 2.52 -32.68
CA ILE A 221 7.78 1.18 -32.29
C ILE A 221 6.84 0.11 -32.86
N PHE A 222 5.52 0.29 -32.72
CA PHE A 222 4.53 -0.61 -33.30
C PHE A 222 4.55 -0.61 -34.84
N SER A 223 4.73 0.56 -35.47
CA SER A 223 4.79 0.68 -36.93
C SER A 223 6.06 0.06 -37.49
N ALA A 224 7.22 0.29 -36.84
CA ALA A 224 8.49 -0.35 -37.17
C ALA A 224 8.42 -1.86 -36.98
N PHE A 225 7.75 -2.33 -35.92
CA PHE A 225 7.51 -3.76 -35.69
C PHE A 225 6.56 -4.38 -36.73
N ASN A 226 5.48 -3.68 -37.10
CA ASN A 226 4.59 -4.14 -38.17
C ASN A 226 5.31 -4.22 -39.52
N LEU A 227 6.20 -3.26 -39.81
CA LEU A 227 7.08 -3.28 -40.97
C LEU A 227 8.06 -4.44 -40.93
N LEU A 228 8.66 -4.71 -39.76
CA LEU A 228 9.58 -5.83 -39.56
C LEU A 228 8.89 -7.19 -39.69
N ILE A 229 7.66 -7.31 -39.17
CA ILE A 229 6.79 -8.48 -39.39
C ILE A 229 6.45 -8.62 -40.87
N LYS A 230 6.09 -7.53 -41.57
CA LYS A 230 5.77 -7.58 -43.01
C LYS A 230 6.97 -7.98 -43.86
N GLU A 231 8.15 -7.46 -43.57
CA GLU A 231 9.43 -7.86 -44.18
C GLU A 231 9.75 -9.32 -43.89
N LEU A 232 9.59 -9.76 -42.63
CA LEU A 232 9.71 -11.18 -42.30
C LEU A 232 8.68 -12.02 -43.08
N PHE A 233 7.44 -11.55 -43.22
CA PHE A 233 6.38 -12.21 -43.99
C PHE A 233 6.67 -12.22 -45.50
N HIS A 234 7.40 -11.23 -46.02
CA HIS A 234 7.88 -11.23 -47.40
C HIS A 234 8.98 -12.28 -47.59
N VAL A 235 9.79 -12.53 -46.57
CA VAL A 235 10.76 -13.64 -46.51
C VAL A 235 10.07 -14.99 -46.26
N VAL A 236 8.93 -15.03 -45.55
CA VAL A 236 8.10 -16.24 -45.27
C VAL A 236 7.56 -16.89 -46.55
N TYR A 237 7.49 -16.19 -47.68
CA TYR A 237 7.17 -16.82 -48.96
C TYR A 237 8.27 -17.75 -49.49
N HIS A 238 9.47 -17.73 -48.89
CA HIS A 238 10.45 -18.81 -49.02
C HIS A 238 10.41 -19.70 -47.76
N PRO A 239 10.17 -21.03 -47.91
CA PRO A 239 9.96 -21.96 -46.80
C PRO A 239 11.28 -22.38 -46.14
N SER A 240 12.10 -21.42 -45.75
CA SER A 240 13.37 -21.65 -45.07
C SER A 240 13.13 -21.97 -43.59
N ASN A 241 13.82 -22.99 -43.06
CA ASN A 241 13.77 -23.35 -41.64
C ASN A 241 14.28 -22.23 -40.71
N TRP A 242 15.06 -21.27 -41.22
CA TRP A 242 15.56 -20.13 -40.44
C TRP A 242 14.46 -19.16 -40.01
N VAL A 243 13.39 -19.02 -40.81
CA VAL A 243 12.27 -18.11 -40.51
C VAL A 243 11.53 -18.54 -39.22
N LYS A 244 11.49 -19.85 -38.94
CA LYS A 244 10.86 -20.42 -37.74
C LYS A 244 11.59 -20.03 -36.45
N VAL A 245 12.89 -19.78 -36.52
CA VAL A 245 13.72 -19.39 -35.37
C VAL A 245 13.85 -17.86 -35.30
N ALA A 246 14.01 -17.19 -36.43
CA ALA A 246 14.15 -15.73 -36.49
C ALA A 246 12.90 -15.00 -35.97
N TYR A 247 11.70 -15.49 -36.29
CA TYR A 247 10.44 -14.87 -35.86
C TYR A 247 10.32 -14.75 -34.31
N PRO A 248 10.38 -15.84 -33.51
CA PRO A 248 10.30 -15.73 -32.06
C PRO A 248 11.47 -14.92 -31.45
N LEU A 249 12.66 -14.95 -32.06
CA LEU A 249 13.80 -14.14 -31.60
C LEU A 249 13.57 -12.63 -31.82
N THR A 250 13.04 -12.24 -32.98
CA THR A 250 12.67 -10.83 -33.25
C THR A 250 11.56 -10.36 -32.32
N LEU A 251 10.65 -11.26 -31.95
CA LEU A 251 9.55 -10.95 -31.02
C LEU A 251 10.04 -10.80 -29.59
N LEU A 252 10.99 -11.64 -29.17
CA LEU A 252 11.69 -11.50 -27.89
C LEU A 252 12.44 -10.16 -27.83
N ALA A 253 13.20 -9.82 -28.87
CA ALA A 253 13.90 -8.54 -28.95
C ALA A 253 12.93 -7.36 -28.89
N PHE A 254 11.78 -7.45 -29.55
CA PHE A 254 10.73 -6.44 -29.46
C PHE A 254 10.15 -6.32 -28.04
N ALA A 255 9.86 -7.45 -27.37
CA ALA A 255 9.37 -7.43 -25.99
C ALA A 255 10.37 -6.78 -25.03
N ILE A 256 11.67 -7.06 -25.21
CA ILE A 256 12.76 -6.43 -24.44
C ILE A 256 12.81 -4.92 -24.71
N LEU A 257 12.78 -4.50 -25.99
CA LEU A 257 12.79 -3.08 -26.35
C LEU A 257 11.57 -2.33 -25.82
N LEU A 258 10.38 -2.94 -25.93
CA LEU A 258 9.14 -2.39 -25.39
C LEU A 258 9.22 -2.26 -23.87
N ARG A 259 9.85 -3.23 -23.18
CA ARG A 259 10.07 -3.15 -21.74
C ARG A 259 11.04 -2.04 -21.36
N VAL A 260 12.20 -1.95 -22.02
CA VAL A 260 13.20 -0.89 -21.80
C VAL A 260 12.57 0.48 -22.03
N PHE A 261 11.76 0.61 -23.08
CA PHE A 261 10.99 1.80 -23.37
C PHE A 261 10.06 2.18 -22.21
N PHE A 262 9.23 1.26 -21.71
CA PHE A 262 8.37 1.56 -20.57
C PHE A 262 9.13 1.89 -19.27
N THR A 263 10.34 1.34 -19.07
CA THR A 263 11.18 1.71 -17.92
C THR A 263 11.68 3.15 -18.02
N ILE A 264 12.21 3.55 -19.19
CA ILE A 264 12.83 4.88 -19.39
C ILE A 264 11.80 6.00 -19.20
N PHE A 265 10.54 5.73 -19.56
CA PHE A 265 9.47 6.73 -19.57
C PHE A 265 8.61 6.75 -18.30
N GLU A 266 8.99 6.04 -17.22
CA GLU A 266 8.20 5.99 -15.96
C GLU A 266 6.71 5.75 -16.23
N ALA A 267 6.40 4.68 -16.97
CA ALA A 267 5.07 4.48 -17.52
C ALA A 267 3.94 4.46 -16.46
N GLY A 268 4.23 4.14 -15.19
CA GLY A 268 3.25 4.24 -14.09
C GLY A 268 2.75 5.67 -13.89
N ARG A 269 3.67 6.64 -13.85
CA ARG A 269 3.37 8.08 -13.78
C ARG A 269 2.61 8.58 -15.02
N LEU A 270 3.01 8.14 -16.22
CA LEU A 270 2.34 8.54 -17.47
C LEU A 270 0.90 7.99 -17.61
N LEU A 271 0.63 6.81 -17.05
CA LEU A 271 -0.71 6.21 -17.07
C LEU A 271 -1.64 6.77 -15.98
N GLY A 272 -1.18 7.75 -15.20
CA GLY A 272 -1.96 8.36 -14.12
C GLY A 272 -2.17 7.42 -12.92
N ILE A 273 -1.28 6.43 -12.74
CA ILE A 273 -1.35 5.46 -11.65
C ILE A 273 -0.21 5.69 -10.67
N GLU A 274 -0.04 6.94 -10.23
CA GLU A 274 1.07 7.37 -9.36
C GLU A 274 1.11 6.59 -8.04
N SER A 275 -0.03 6.18 -7.49
CA SER A 275 -0.09 5.35 -6.28
C SER A 275 0.51 3.95 -6.47
N LEU A 276 0.56 3.44 -7.71
CA LEU A 276 1.13 2.14 -8.06
C LEU A 276 2.56 2.21 -8.59
N ASP A 277 3.12 3.42 -8.73
CA ASP A 277 4.54 3.60 -8.99
C ASP A 277 5.35 3.85 -7.71
N ASP A 278 4.66 3.98 -6.57
CA ASP A 278 5.30 4.10 -5.26
C ASP A 278 6.07 2.80 -4.92
N PRO A 279 7.41 2.86 -4.79
CA PRO A 279 8.22 1.72 -4.38
C PRO A 279 7.88 1.20 -2.98
N SER A 280 7.23 2.01 -2.14
CA SER A 280 6.79 1.59 -0.80
C SER A 280 5.76 0.46 -0.85
N ASN A 281 4.96 0.40 -1.92
CA ASN A 281 3.93 -0.62 -2.11
C ASN A 281 4.49 -1.96 -2.61
N PHE A 282 5.74 -1.97 -3.11
CA PHE A 282 6.40 -3.17 -3.61
C PHE A 282 7.93 -2.99 -3.56
N SER A 283 8.58 -3.54 -2.52
CA SER A 283 9.99 -3.25 -2.24
C SER A 283 10.99 -4.12 -3.01
N SER A 284 10.54 -4.92 -3.99
CA SER A 284 11.40 -5.91 -4.64
C SER A 284 12.16 -5.31 -5.81
N VAL A 285 13.48 -5.13 -5.67
CA VAL A 285 14.39 -4.74 -6.77
C VAL A 285 14.71 -5.96 -7.67
N PHE A 286 13.71 -6.79 -7.96
CA PHE A 286 13.91 -7.95 -8.81
C PHE A 286 14.33 -7.52 -10.22
N GLY A 287 15.39 -8.13 -10.74
CA GLY A 287 15.89 -7.90 -12.10
C GLY A 287 16.39 -6.48 -12.37
N TYR A 288 17.13 -5.85 -11.44
CA TYR A 288 17.65 -4.47 -11.59
C TYR A 288 16.54 -3.40 -11.74
N GLY A 289 15.42 -3.56 -11.04
CA GLY A 289 14.31 -2.59 -11.06
C GLY A 289 13.25 -2.86 -12.13
N ILE A 290 13.34 -3.97 -12.86
CA ILE A 290 12.30 -4.43 -13.80
C ILE A 290 10.95 -4.64 -13.08
N ALA A 291 10.95 -4.93 -11.78
CA ALA A 291 9.77 -4.98 -10.94
C ALA A 291 9.85 -4.02 -9.73
N GLY A 292 10.45 -2.83 -9.88
CA GLY A 292 10.65 -1.90 -8.75
C GLY A 292 9.39 -1.25 -8.18
N SER A 293 8.23 -1.44 -8.82
CA SER A 293 6.92 -0.95 -8.39
C SER A 293 5.81 -1.89 -8.89
N PRO A 294 4.60 -1.88 -8.31
CA PRO A 294 3.46 -2.63 -8.84
C PRO A 294 3.22 -2.37 -10.33
N ALA A 295 3.27 -1.11 -10.77
CA ALA A 295 3.10 -0.73 -12.16
C ALA A 295 4.16 -1.37 -13.08
N ASN A 296 5.43 -1.31 -12.69
CA ASN A 296 6.54 -1.93 -13.42
C ASN A 296 6.39 -3.46 -13.55
N LEU A 297 5.91 -4.11 -12.49
CA LEU A 297 5.64 -5.54 -12.49
C LEU A 297 4.51 -5.91 -13.45
N ILE A 298 3.41 -5.15 -13.46
CA ILE A 298 2.29 -5.38 -14.37
C ILE A 298 2.70 -5.19 -15.83
N ILE A 299 3.49 -4.16 -16.14
CA ILE A 299 4.02 -3.93 -17.48
C ILE A 299 4.91 -5.10 -17.92
N THR A 300 5.77 -5.59 -17.01
CA THR A 300 6.62 -6.76 -17.27
C THR A 300 5.77 -8.02 -17.49
N ALA A 301 4.77 -8.24 -16.66
CA ALA A 301 3.85 -9.37 -16.78
C ALA A 301 3.05 -9.30 -18.09
N PHE A 302 2.60 -8.11 -18.50
CA PHE A 302 1.87 -7.89 -19.75
C PHE A 302 2.75 -8.16 -20.98
N THR A 303 3.97 -7.62 -21.01
CA THR A 303 4.93 -7.87 -22.10
C THR A 303 5.32 -9.34 -22.19
N GLY A 304 5.53 -10.00 -21.05
CA GLY A 304 5.75 -11.44 -20.98
C GLY A 304 4.56 -12.27 -21.46
N ALA A 305 3.33 -11.91 -21.06
CA ALA A 305 2.11 -12.58 -21.50
C ALA A 305 1.90 -12.44 -23.01
N LEU A 306 2.18 -11.27 -23.57
CA LEU A 306 2.15 -11.03 -25.00
C LEU A 306 3.17 -11.91 -25.75
N PHE A 307 4.42 -11.97 -25.25
CA PHE A 307 5.44 -12.86 -25.81
C PHE A 307 5.02 -14.33 -25.76
N SER A 308 4.50 -14.78 -24.63
CA SER A 308 4.02 -16.15 -24.43
C SER A 308 2.85 -16.50 -25.36
N PHE A 309 1.96 -15.55 -25.65
CA PHE A 309 0.93 -15.75 -26.67
C PHE A 309 1.52 -16.11 -28.04
N PHE A 310 2.55 -15.39 -28.50
CA PHE A 310 3.20 -15.69 -29.78
C PHE A 310 4.02 -16.97 -29.74
N LEU A 311 4.62 -17.30 -28.59
CA LEU A 311 5.27 -18.60 -28.39
C LEU A 311 4.27 -19.74 -28.51
N LEU A 312 3.04 -19.60 -28.04
CA LEU A 312 2.02 -20.65 -28.13
C LEU A 312 1.71 -20.99 -29.60
N ASP A 313 1.48 -19.97 -30.44
CA ASP A 313 1.22 -20.18 -31.88
C ASP A 313 2.44 -20.80 -32.59
N THR A 314 3.64 -20.26 -32.35
CA THR A 314 4.86 -20.69 -33.03
C THR A 314 5.31 -22.08 -32.57
N GLY A 315 5.25 -22.35 -31.26
CA GLY A 315 5.71 -23.58 -30.63
C GLY A 315 4.86 -24.79 -31.03
N ILE A 316 3.53 -24.65 -31.08
CA ILE A 316 2.64 -25.72 -31.54
C ILE A 316 2.92 -26.08 -33.00
N ARG A 317 3.21 -25.08 -33.86
CA ARG A 317 3.54 -25.32 -35.28
C ARG A 317 4.92 -25.96 -35.46
N TRP A 318 5.90 -25.59 -34.63
CA TRP A 318 7.26 -26.13 -34.72
C TRP A 318 7.29 -27.63 -34.42
N GLU A 319 6.64 -28.06 -33.35
CA GLU A 319 6.63 -29.48 -32.94
C GLU A 319 5.87 -30.40 -33.92
N ARG A 320 5.22 -29.87 -34.97
CA ARG A 320 4.64 -30.69 -36.05
C ARG A 320 5.62 -31.03 -37.18
N THR A 321 6.89 -30.66 -37.07
CA THR A 321 7.91 -30.93 -38.11
C THR A 321 8.67 -32.24 -37.87
N ARG A 322 9.18 -32.88 -38.95
CA ARG A 322 9.84 -34.20 -38.87
C ARG A 322 11.06 -34.18 -37.95
N TYR A 323 11.13 -35.16 -37.05
CA TYR A 323 12.24 -35.36 -36.14
C TYR A 323 13.43 -36.09 -36.79
N GLY A 324 14.63 -35.82 -36.29
CA GLY A 324 15.90 -36.38 -36.75
C GLY A 324 16.22 -37.78 -36.19
N GLY A 325 17.50 -38.09 -35.99
CA GLY A 325 17.95 -39.37 -35.42
C GLY A 325 17.50 -39.63 -33.97
N LEU A 326 17.74 -40.84 -33.45
CA LEU A 326 17.27 -41.27 -32.12
C LEU A 326 17.94 -40.49 -30.96
N LEU A 327 19.27 -40.38 -30.97
CA LEU A 327 20.05 -39.75 -29.89
C LEU A 327 19.68 -38.26 -29.65
N PRO A 328 19.58 -37.42 -30.69
CA PRO A 328 19.17 -36.01 -30.53
C PRO A 328 17.76 -35.83 -29.95
N ASN A 329 16.83 -36.73 -30.29
CA ASN A 329 15.46 -36.65 -29.79
C ASN A 329 15.35 -37.04 -28.32
N LEU A 330 16.11 -38.05 -27.88
CA LEU A 330 16.15 -38.46 -26.49
C LEU A 330 16.81 -37.37 -25.62
N ALA A 331 17.97 -36.86 -26.05
CA ALA A 331 18.65 -35.76 -25.38
C ALA A 331 17.77 -34.49 -25.34
N GLY A 332 17.09 -34.17 -26.45
CA GLY A 332 16.16 -33.06 -26.54
C GLY A 332 14.94 -33.21 -25.62
N ALA A 333 14.36 -34.42 -25.53
CA ALA A 333 13.25 -34.68 -24.62
C ALA A 333 13.66 -34.53 -23.14
N GLY A 334 14.82 -35.06 -22.76
CA GLY A 334 15.36 -34.91 -21.41
C GLY A 334 15.62 -33.43 -21.06
N LEU A 335 16.26 -32.69 -21.97
CA LEU A 335 16.53 -31.26 -21.79
C LEU A 335 15.24 -30.45 -21.63
N LEU A 336 14.24 -30.68 -22.47
CA LEU A 336 12.97 -29.95 -22.42
C LEU A 336 12.17 -30.26 -21.15
N SER A 337 12.12 -31.52 -20.73
CA SER A 337 11.50 -31.88 -19.45
C SER A 337 12.21 -31.21 -18.26
N GLY A 338 13.54 -31.11 -18.28
CA GLY A 338 14.30 -30.38 -17.27
C GLY A 338 14.04 -28.87 -17.29
N LEU A 339 13.97 -28.27 -18.49
CA LEU A 339 13.67 -26.85 -18.66
C LEU A 339 12.25 -26.48 -18.21
N ALA A 340 11.28 -27.41 -18.27
CA ALA A 340 9.92 -27.19 -17.80
C ALA A 340 9.82 -26.90 -16.29
N VAL A 341 10.84 -27.27 -15.50
CA VAL A 341 10.90 -26.97 -14.05
C VAL A 341 11.14 -25.48 -13.80
N LEU A 342 11.93 -24.81 -14.65
CA LEU A 342 12.34 -23.42 -14.43
C LEU A 342 11.16 -22.43 -14.42
N PRO A 343 10.21 -22.47 -15.37
CA PRO A 343 9.05 -21.58 -15.32
C PRO A 343 8.16 -21.85 -14.10
N VAL A 344 8.00 -23.11 -13.67
CA VAL A 344 7.21 -23.45 -12.46
C VAL A 344 7.85 -22.84 -11.21
N ARG A 345 9.19 -22.90 -11.08
CA ARG A 345 9.90 -22.19 -10.01
C ARG A 345 9.81 -20.66 -10.16
N GLY A 346 9.81 -20.16 -11.39
CA GLY A 346 9.60 -18.75 -11.68
C GLY A 346 8.28 -18.24 -11.13
N ILE A 347 7.18 -19.01 -11.30
CA ILE A 347 5.86 -18.64 -10.77
C ILE A 347 5.92 -18.52 -9.25
N ALA A 348 6.52 -19.52 -8.60
CA ALA A 348 6.68 -19.53 -7.15
C ALA A 348 7.50 -18.32 -6.65
N ALA A 349 8.60 -18.00 -7.33
CA ALA A 349 9.45 -16.88 -6.97
C ALA A 349 8.74 -15.52 -7.13
N VAL A 350 8.06 -15.32 -8.26
CA VAL A 350 7.31 -14.09 -8.54
C VAL A 350 6.19 -13.90 -7.52
N GLN A 351 5.40 -14.94 -7.24
CA GLN A 351 4.30 -14.83 -6.29
C GLN A 351 4.76 -14.69 -4.84
N ARG A 352 5.86 -15.35 -4.46
CA ARG A 352 6.47 -15.15 -3.15
C ARG A 352 6.85 -13.68 -2.97
N SER A 353 7.52 -13.09 -3.96
CA SER A 353 7.85 -11.66 -3.92
C SER A 353 6.60 -10.79 -3.83
N MET A 354 5.55 -11.09 -4.61
CA MET A 354 4.28 -10.37 -4.56
C MET A 354 3.50 -10.45 -3.25
N ILE A 355 3.79 -11.42 -2.38
CA ILE A 355 3.17 -11.56 -1.06
C ILE A 355 4.05 -10.98 0.04
N TYR A 356 5.34 -11.30 0.02
CA TYR A 356 6.27 -10.92 1.08
C TYR A 356 6.82 -9.50 0.94
N ASP A 357 7.01 -9.01 -0.29
CA ASP A 357 7.60 -7.69 -0.57
C ASP A 357 6.52 -6.62 -0.83
N SER A 358 5.23 -6.99 -0.78
CA SER A 358 4.09 -6.12 -1.04
C SER A 358 3.36 -5.73 0.25
N SER A 359 2.95 -4.47 0.35
CA SER A 359 2.05 -3.99 1.40
C SER A 359 0.61 -4.46 1.21
N LEU A 360 0.21 -4.82 -0.03
CA LEU A 360 -1.15 -5.23 -0.38
C LEU A 360 -1.58 -6.55 0.28
N ARG A 361 -2.83 -6.60 0.73
CA ARG A 361 -3.43 -7.78 1.37
C ARG A 361 -4.55 -8.37 0.50
N TYR A 362 -4.27 -9.50 -0.14
CA TYR A 362 -5.18 -10.14 -1.09
C TYR A 362 -6.38 -10.85 -0.43
N PHE A 363 -6.28 -11.21 0.85
CA PHE A 363 -7.25 -12.08 1.54
C PHE A 363 -7.94 -11.47 2.77
N LEU A 364 -7.62 -10.22 3.15
CA LEU A 364 -8.15 -9.59 4.38
C LEU A 364 -9.59 -9.05 4.21
N GLY A 365 -9.99 -8.67 2.99
CA GLY A 365 -11.30 -8.06 2.72
C GLY A 365 -12.42 -9.05 2.42
N GLU A 366 -13.58 -8.85 3.04
CA GLU A 366 -14.82 -9.61 2.77
C GLU A 366 -15.53 -9.17 1.46
N SER A 367 -15.17 -8.01 0.91
CA SER A 367 -15.76 -7.51 -0.33
C SER A 367 -15.42 -8.40 -1.52
N ILE A 368 -16.37 -8.62 -2.44
CA ILE A 368 -16.12 -9.38 -3.67
C ILE A 368 -15.15 -8.62 -4.58
N PHE A 369 -15.31 -7.30 -4.68
CA PHE A 369 -14.38 -6.41 -5.39
C PHE A 369 -13.41 -5.78 -4.38
N PRO A 370 -12.12 -6.12 -4.44
CA PRO A 370 -11.12 -5.49 -3.58
C PRO A 370 -10.74 -4.10 -4.14
N ASP A 371 -9.87 -3.39 -3.42
CA ASP A 371 -9.39 -2.07 -3.85
C ASP A 371 -8.71 -2.13 -5.23
N LYS A 372 -8.71 -0.99 -5.92
CA LYS A 372 -8.21 -0.87 -7.30
C LYS A 372 -6.76 -1.38 -7.45
N GLU A 373 -5.92 -1.15 -6.44
CA GLU A 373 -4.54 -1.63 -6.36
C GLU A 373 -4.48 -3.17 -6.33
N VAL A 374 -5.33 -3.80 -5.51
CA VAL A 374 -5.41 -5.26 -5.38
C VAL A 374 -5.99 -5.89 -6.65
N ILE A 375 -6.97 -5.25 -7.31
CA ILE A 375 -7.50 -5.69 -8.60
C ILE A 375 -6.38 -5.73 -9.65
N LEU A 376 -5.61 -4.65 -9.77
CA LEU A 376 -4.56 -4.54 -10.79
C LEU A 376 -3.41 -5.52 -10.51
N MET A 377 -3.05 -5.72 -9.25
CA MET A 377 -2.03 -6.67 -8.85
C MET A 377 -2.46 -8.13 -9.13
N ASN A 378 -3.72 -8.48 -8.90
CA ASN A 378 -4.26 -9.80 -9.30
C ASN A 378 -4.21 -9.99 -10.83
N ALA A 379 -4.49 -8.94 -11.61
CA ALA A 379 -4.30 -9.01 -13.06
C ALA A 379 -2.83 -9.26 -13.42
N GLY A 380 -1.89 -8.59 -12.73
CA GLY A 380 -0.44 -8.83 -12.86
C GLY A 380 -0.03 -10.26 -12.53
N ILE A 381 -0.53 -10.81 -11.42
CA ILE A 381 -0.31 -12.20 -10.98
C ILE A 381 -0.78 -13.18 -12.06
N LEU A 382 -1.99 -12.98 -12.60
CA LEU A 382 -2.53 -13.82 -13.66
C LEU A 382 -1.68 -13.75 -14.93
N MET A 383 -1.29 -12.54 -15.36
CA MET A 383 -0.46 -12.34 -16.56
C MET A 383 0.93 -12.96 -16.41
N ALA A 384 1.58 -12.79 -15.26
CA ALA A 384 2.88 -13.39 -14.97
C ALA A 384 2.79 -14.93 -14.93
N SER A 385 1.73 -15.46 -14.31
CA SER A 385 1.48 -16.91 -14.24
C SER A 385 1.25 -17.49 -15.64
N PHE A 386 0.47 -16.81 -16.48
CA PHE A 386 0.27 -17.19 -17.88
C PHE A 386 1.59 -17.13 -18.68
N ALA A 387 2.37 -16.07 -18.51
CA ALA A 387 3.65 -15.89 -19.18
C ALA A 387 4.63 -17.04 -18.91
N LEU A 388 4.59 -17.64 -17.72
CA LEU A 388 5.48 -18.74 -17.33
C LEU A 388 4.88 -20.13 -17.59
N ILE A 389 3.56 -20.31 -17.49
CA ILE A 389 2.91 -21.60 -17.75
C ILE A 389 2.97 -21.97 -19.22
N VAL A 390 2.83 -21.01 -20.14
CA VAL A 390 2.89 -21.32 -21.58
C VAL A 390 4.23 -21.96 -21.98
N PRO A 391 5.41 -21.40 -21.65
CA PRO A 391 6.69 -22.07 -21.88
C PRO A 391 6.78 -23.46 -21.24
N ALA A 392 6.30 -23.64 -20.00
CA ALA A 392 6.31 -24.95 -19.34
C ALA A 392 5.48 -25.98 -20.11
N VAL A 393 4.28 -25.60 -20.54
CA VAL A 393 3.40 -26.46 -21.35
C VAL A 393 4.05 -26.79 -22.70
N LEU A 394 4.69 -25.81 -23.36
CA LEU A 394 5.36 -26.03 -24.65
C LEU A 394 6.59 -26.94 -24.52
N PHE A 395 7.38 -26.81 -23.45
CA PHE A 395 8.52 -27.69 -23.19
C PHE A 395 8.07 -29.13 -22.93
N LEU A 396 7.04 -29.32 -22.09
CA LEU A 396 6.46 -30.64 -21.85
C LEU A 396 5.83 -31.23 -23.11
N PHE A 397 5.13 -30.42 -23.89
CA PHE A 397 4.57 -30.82 -25.17
C PHE A 397 5.66 -31.28 -26.15
N GLY A 398 6.76 -30.54 -26.26
CA GLY A 398 7.91 -30.90 -27.08
C GLY A 398 8.66 -32.14 -26.59
N ALA A 399 8.74 -32.34 -25.27
CA ALA A 399 9.30 -33.57 -24.71
C ALA A 399 8.41 -34.77 -25.03
N ALA A 400 7.11 -34.64 -24.80
CA ALA A 400 6.12 -35.69 -25.05
C ALA A 400 6.03 -36.06 -26.54
N SER A 401 6.09 -35.09 -27.46
CA SER A 401 6.06 -35.32 -28.90
C SER A 401 7.28 -36.10 -29.40
N ARG A 402 8.49 -35.74 -28.92
CA ARG A 402 9.74 -36.45 -29.23
C ARG A 402 9.74 -37.88 -28.67
N LEU A 403 9.26 -38.06 -27.44
CA LEU A 403 9.12 -39.38 -26.82
C LEU A 403 8.10 -40.26 -27.54
N ALA A 404 6.94 -39.70 -27.89
CA ALA A 404 5.91 -40.42 -28.65
C ALA A 404 6.43 -40.86 -30.02
N TRP A 405 7.20 -39.99 -30.71
CA TRP A 405 7.85 -40.35 -31.97
C TRP A 405 8.87 -41.47 -31.80
N LEU A 406 9.70 -41.44 -30.74
CA LEU A 406 10.66 -42.49 -30.43
C LEU A 406 9.96 -43.83 -30.20
N LEU A 407 8.90 -43.84 -29.39
CA LEU A 407 8.09 -45.04 -29.13
C LEU A 407 7.47 -45.60 -30.42
N GLY A 408 6.99 -44.72 -31.31
CA GLY A 408 6.46 -45.11 -32.62
C GLY A 408 7.51 -45.69 -33.58
N LYS A 409 8.80 -45.34 -33.43
CA LYS A 409 9.89 -45.89 -34.25
C LYS A 409 10.43 -47.22 -33.71
N ILE A 410 10.32 -47.47 -32.41
CA ILE A 410 10.85 -48.65 -31.73
C ILE A 410 9.92 -49.88 -31.92
N GLN A 411 8.67 -49.72 -32.37
CA GLN A 411 7.76 -50.86 -32.59
C GLN A 411 7.08 -50.91 -33.97
N PRO A 412 7.28 -52.00 -34.74
CA PRO A 412 6.42 -52.37 -35.87
C PRO A 412 5.21 -53.25 -35.46
N PHE A 413 4.92 -53.42 -34.16
CA PHE A 413 3.79 -54.24 -33.72
C PHE A 413 2.45 -53.49 -33.91
N ASN A 414 1.65 -53.98 -34.85
CA ASN A 414 0.37 -53.49 -35.42
C ASN A 414 -0.82 -53.20 -34.45
N GLY A 415 -0.60 -52.91 -33.16
CA GLY A 415 -1.70 -52.85 -32.17
C GLY A 415 -1.88 -51.53 -31.40
N PHE A 416 -0.87 -50.68 -31.29
CA PHE A 416 -0.97 -49.49 -30.42
C PHE A 416 -1.48 -48.27 -31.18
N SER A 417 -2.62 -47.74 -30.75
CA SER A 417 -3.15 -46.46 -31.24
C SER A 417 -2.15 -45.32 -30.96
N VAL A 418 -2.06 -44.38 -31.90
CA VAL A 418 -1.30 -43.10 -31.76
C VAL A 418 -1.63 -42.39 -30.44
N HIS A 419 -2.84 -42.61 -29.90
CA HIS A 419 -3.28 -42.10 -28.61
C HIS A 419 -2.47 -42.67 -27.44
N VAL A 420 -2.14 -43.97 -27.45
CA VAL A 420 -1.39 -44.61 -26.36
C VAL A 420 0.07 -44.16 -26.37
N GLN A 421 0.68 -43.98 -27.56
CA GLN A 421 2.04 -43.47 -27.69
C GLN A 421 2.17 -42.02 -27.17
N ARG A 422 1.13 -41.20 -27.38
CA ARG A 422 1.07 -39.82 -26.84
C ARG A 422 0.88 -39.79 -25.33
N VAL A 423 0.02 -40.66 -24.79
CA VAL A 423 -0.19 -40.78 -23.32
C VAL A 423 1.07 -41.27 -22.62
N ALA A 424 1.77 -42.26 -23.19
CA ALA A 424 3.03 -42.76 -22.66
C ALA A 424 4.14 -41.70 -22.70
N GLY A 425 4.27 -40.95 -23.81
CA GLY A 425 5.22 -39.83 -23.91
C GLY A 425 4.94 -38.72 -22.89
N LEU A 426 3.65 -38.46 -22.61
CA LEU A 426 3.22 -37.47 -21.62
C LEU A 426 3.56 -37.92 -20.19
N ALA A 427 3.26 -39.17 -19.82
CA ALA A 427 3.60 -39.72 -18.51
C ALA A 427 5.11 -39.66 -18.22
N VAL A 428 5.94 -39.98 -19.21
CA VAL A 428 7.41 -39.92 -19.09
C VAL A 428 7.91 -38.48 -18.98
N SER A 429 7.26 -37.51 -19.66
CA SER A 429 7.67 -36.09 -19.59
C SER A 429 7.40 -35.43 -18.24
N ILE A 430 6.48 -35.96 -17.43
CA ILE A 430 6.13 -35.44 -16.09
C ILE A 430 7.02 -36.04 -15.00
N LEU A 431 7.60 -37.22 -15.25
CA LEU A 431 8.42 -37.91 -14.26
C LEU A 431 9.59 -37.05 -13.73
N PRO A 432 10.32 -36.27 -14.54
CA PRO A 432 11.35 -35.35 -14.05
C PRO A 432 10.80 -34.21 -13.17
N LEU A 433 9.58 -33.73 -13.44
CA LEU A 433 8.92 -32.73 -12.61
C LEU A 433 8.59 -33.33 -11.23
N LEU A 434 8.00 -34.53 -11.21
CA LEU A 434 7.69 -35.24 -9.96
C LEU A 434 8.96 -35.60 -9.18
N LEU A 435 9.98 -36.14 -9.85
CA LEU A 435 11.26 -36.50 -9.22
C LEU A 435 11.98 -35.27 -8.68
N TYR A 436 11.95 -34.14 -9.39
CA TYR A 436 12.52 -32.89 -8.89
C TYR A 436 11.90 -32.50 -7.55
N PHE A 437 10.57 -32.53 -7.43
CA PHE A 437 9.90 -32.13 -6.19
C PHE A 437 9.89 -33.21 -5.09
N LEU A 438 10.05 -34.49 -5.43
CA LEU A 438 10.23 -35.57 -4.46
C LEU A 438 11.63 -35.59 -3.84
N VAL A 439 12.67 -35.19 -4.60
CA VAL A 439 14.07 -35.21 -4.15
C VAL A 439 14.49 -33.89 -3.48
N TYR A 440 13.87 -32.76 -3.86
CA TYR A 440 14.25 -31.46 -3.31
C TYR A 440 13.45 -31.13 -2.03
N GLU A 441 13.99 -31.49 -0.87
CA GLU A 441 13.46 -31.12 0.47
C GLU A 441 13.48 -29.61 0.78
N THR A 442 13.85 -28.73 -0.16
CA THR A 442 14.03 -27.29 0.11
C THR A 442 13.05 -26.38 -0.65
N GLY A 443 11.96 -26.03 0.04
CA GLY A 443 11.79 -24.64 0.51
C GLY A 443 10.95 -23.63 -0.29
N LEU A 444 10.30 -23.98 -1.39
CA LEU A 444 9.45 -23.02 -2.13
C LEU A 444 7.98 -23.45 -2.29
N LEU A 445 7.70 -24.71 -2.64
CA LEU A 445 6.34 -25.24 -2.82
C LEU A 445 6.19 -26.61 -2.14
N PRO A 446 5.13 -26.84 -1.34
CA PRO A 446 4.84 -28.16 -0.76
C PRO A 446 4.41 -29.18 -1.84
N ALA A 447 4.45 -30.47 -1.48
CA ALA A 447 4.14 -31.57 -2.39
C ALA A 447 2.72 -31.52 -2.99
N ILE A 448 1.71 -31.06 -2.23
CA ILE A 448 0.31 -31.02 -2.67
C ILE A 448 0.08 -29.98 -3.78
N PRO A 449 0.45 -28.69 -3.62
CA PRO A 449 0.40 -27.71 -4.72
C PRO A 449 1.15 -28.15 -5.96
N VAL A 450 2.31 -28.81 -5.80
CA VAL A 450 3.08 -29.35 -6.92
C VAL A 450 2.31 -30.42 -7.68
N LEU A 451 1.68 -31.36 -6.97
CA LEU A 451 0.87 -32.42 -7.59
C LEU A 451 -0.27 -31.81 -8.43
N ILE A 452 -0.96 -30.80 -7.88
CA ILE A 452 -2.02 -30.08 -8.58
C ILE A 452 -1.46 -29.41 -9.85
N ILE A 453 -0.32 -28.71 -9.75
CA ILE A 453 0.33 -28.07 -10.91
C ILE A 453 0.71 -29.11 -11.96
N ALA A 454 1.29 -30.24 -11.57
CA ALA A 454 1.67 -31.31 -12.48
C ALA A 454 0.45 -31.88 -13.23
N VAL A 455 -0.66 -32.13 -12.53
CA VAL A 455 -1.92 -32.57 -13.13
C VAL A 455 -2.48 -31.52 -14.10
N LEU A 456 -2.46 -30.24 -13.75
CA LEU A 456 -2.97 -29.20 -14.63
C LEU A 456 -2.09 -28.98 -15.88
N LEU A 457 -0.76 -29.07 -15.75
CA LEU A 457 0.15 -29.05 -16.90
C LEU A 457 -0.09 -30.26 -17.81
N THR A 458 -0.32 -31.44 -17.24
CA THR A 458 -0.70 -32.67 -17.97
C THR A 458 -1.97 -32.45 -18.79
N VAL A 459 -3.01 -31.91 -18.17
CA VAL A 459 -4.29 -31.59 -18.83
C VAL A 459 -4.09 -30.59 -19.96
N SER A 460 -3.22 -29.58 -19.78
CA SER A 460 -2.87 -28.60 -20.82
C SER A 460 -2.25 -29.26 -22.05
N VAL A 461 -1.24 -30.12 -21.83
CA VAL A 461 -0.54 -30.82 -22.92
C VAL A 461 -1.46 -31.82 -23.62
N TRP A 462 -2.32 -32.51 -22.87
CA TRP A 462 -3.33 -33.40 -23.43
C TRP A 462 -4.32 -32.64 -24.31
N PHE A 463 -4.80 -31.47 -23.86
CA PHE A 463 -5.76 -30.66 -24.61
C PHE A 463 -5.17 -30.12 -25.93
N ILE A 464 -3.91 -29.66 -25.93
CA ILE A 464 -3.21 -29.21 -27.15
C ILE A 464 -3.07 -30.34 -28.18
N ASN A 465 -2.94 -31.58 -27.71
CA ASN A 465 -2.80 -32.77 -28.56
C ASN A 465 -4.11 -33.27 -29.18
N ARG A 466 -5.27 -32.75 -28.75
CA ARG A 466 -6.58 -33.18 -29.21
C ARG A 466 -6.82 -32.72 -30.65
N GLU A 467 -7.35 -33.63 -31.48
CA GLU A 467 -7.78 -33.28 -32.84
C GLU A 467 -8.88 -32.20 -32.79
N GLY A 468 -8.71 -31.13 -33.58
CA GLY A 468 -9.63 -29.99 -33.60
C GLY A 468 -9.31 -28.87 -32.59
N ALA A 469 -8.29 -29.01 -31.75
CA ALA A 469 -7.86 -27.92 -30.86
C ALA A 469 -7.38 -26.70 -31.66
N THR A 470 -8.05 -25.56 -31.48
CA THR A 470 -7.66 -24.28 -32.06
C THR A 470 -6.71 -23.53 -31.10
N ILE A 471 -5.88 -22.64 -31.63
CA ILE A 471 -5.00 -21.78 -30.81
C ILE A 471 -5.81 -20.98 -29.79
N SER A 472 -6.99 -20.48 -30.18
CA SER A 472 -7.91 -19.75 -29.31
C SER A 472 -8.42 -20.61 -28.15
N SER A 473 -8.78 -21.87 -28.41
CA SER A 473 -9.20 -22.80 -27.35
C SER A 473 -8.05 -23.19 -26.44
N SER A 474 -6.83 -23.38 -26.99
CA SER A 474 -5.64 -23.68 -26.19
C SER A 474 -5.26 -22.49 -25.30
N PHE A 475 -5.36 -21.27 -25.82
CA PHE A 475 -5.18 -20.04 -25.03
C PHE A 475 -6.13 -20.02 -23.84
N LEU A 476 -7.43 -20.20 -24.07
CA LEU A 476 -8.45 -20.17 -23.02
C LEU A 476 -8.17 -21.22 -21.92
N VAL A 477 -7.90 -22.47 -22.31
CA VAL A 477 -7.62 -23.55 -21.35
C VAL A 477 -6.35 -23.27 -20.54
N ILE A 478 -5.27 -22.82 -21.20
CA ILE A 478 -4.02 -22.50 -20.51
C ILE A 478 -4.18 -21.29 -19.59
N SER A 479 -4.95 -20.27 -19.98
CA SER A 479 -5.26 -19.12 -19.12
C SER A 479 -6.08 -19.51 -17.90
N LEU A 480 -7.06 -20.42 -18.03
CA LEU A 480 -7.81 -20.96 -16.89
C LEU A 480 -6.90 -21.74 -15.94
N ILE A 481 -6.01 -22.57 -16.50
CA ILE A 481 -5.03 -23.33 -15.72
C ILE A 481 -4.05 -22.39 -15.03
N ALA A 482 -3.63 -21.31 -15.70
CA ALA A 482 -2.81 -20.28 -15.09
C ALA A 482 -3.50 -19.58 -13.93
N SER A 483 -4.79 -19.31 -14.05
CA SER A 483 -5.60 -18.78 -12.94
C SER A 483 -5.59 -19.75 -11.75
N VAL A 484 -5.92 -21.03 -11.96
CA VAL A 484 -5.98 -22.01 -10.86
C VAL A 484 -4.62 -22.19 -10.19
N VAL A 485 -3.55 -22.39 -10.99
CA VAL A 485 -2.18 -22.50 -10.46
C VAL A 485 -1.81 -21.25 -9.68
N SER A 486 -2.15 -20.07 -10.20
CA SER A 486 -1.80 -18.82 -9.54
C SER A 486 -2.48 -18.67 -8.17
N ILE A 487 -3.74 -19.06 -8.04
CA ILE A 487 -4.50 -18.96 -6.78
C ILE A 487 -3.98 -19.97 -5.75
N VAL A 488 -3.67 -21.20 -6.18
CA VAL A 488 -3.14 -22.25 -5.28
C VAL A 488 -1.81 -21.82 -4.69
N VAL A 489 -0.90 -21.29 -5.51
CA VAL A 489 0.42 -20.84 -5.06
C VAL A 489 0.30 -19.57 -4.19
N LEU A 490 -0.56 -18.63 -4.56
CA LEU A 490 -0.83 -17.41 -3.79
C LEU A 490 -1.40 -17.75 -2.40
N SER A 491 -2.37 -18.66 -2.33
CA SER A 491 -2.97 -19.11 -1.07
C SER A 491 -1.93 -19.72 -0.14
N LYS A 492 -1.03 -20.55 -0.68
CA LYS A 492 0.05 -21.19 0.09
C LYS A 492 1.03 -20.18 0.66
N PHE A 493 1.48 -19.20 -0.13
CA PHE A 493 2.42 -18.20 0.38
C PHE A 493 1.76 -17.22 1.36
N ASN A 494 0.46 -16.96 1.22
CA ASN A 494 -0.29 -16.19 2.21
C ASN A 494 -0.40 -16.96 3.53
N GLU A 495 -0.59 -18.27 3.50
CA GLU A 495 -0.57 -19.11 4.69
C GLU A 495 0.82 -19.10 5.38
N ASP A 496 1.90 -19.21 4.60
CA ASP A 496 3.26 -19.07 5.14
C ASP A 496 3.51 -17.67 5.74
N LEU A 497 2.97 -16.61 5.13
CA LEU A 497 3.08 -15.24 5.66
C LEU A 497 2.29 -15.08 6.97
N GLU A 498 1.06 -15.60 7.05
CA GLU A 498 0.26 -15.65 8.28
C GLU A 498 1.06 -16.37 9.38
N ARG A 499 1.67 -17.52 9.05
CA ARG A 499 2.53 -18.30 9.93
C ARG A 499 3.75 -17.53 10.45
N ASP A 500 4.49 -16.86 9.56
CA ASP A 500 5.66 -16.05 9.92
C ASP A 500 5.26 -14.84 10.77
N SER A 501 4.08 -14.27 10.52
CA SER A 501 3.58 -13.15 11.32
C SER A 501 3.22 -13.55 12.76
N LEU A 502 2.75 -14.78 13.01
CA LEU A 502 2.56 -15.28 14.38
C LEU A 502 3.85 -15.26 15.20
N LYS A 503 4.97 -15.69 14.58
CA LYS A 503 6.29 -15.62 15.22
C LYS A 503 6.68 -14.17 15.54
N LYS A 504 6.44 -13.25 14.61
CA LYS A 504 6.72 -11.81 14.82
C LYS A 504 5.87 -11.23 15.95
N ILE A 505 4.57 -11.53 15.98
CA ILE A 505 3.65 -11.09 17.03
C ILE A 505 4.11 -11.62 18.40
N ALA A 506 4.50 -12.89 18.48
CA ALA A 506 5.03 -13.46 19.71
C ALA A 506 6.32 -12.78 20.17
N LEU A 507 7.25 -12.53 19.26
CA LEU A 507 8.47 -11.78 19.57
C LEU A 507 8.16 -10.35 20.01
N GLU A 508 7.17 -9.70 19.41
CA GLU A 508 6.76 -8.33 19.77
C GLU A 508 6.08 -8.26 21.15
N ILE A 509 5.23 -9.23 21.49
CA ILE A 509 4.62 -9.35 22.83
C ILE A 509 5.68 -9.61 23.90
N ASN A 510 6.71 -10.39 23.57
CA ASN A 510 7.81 -10.71 24.49
C ASN A 510 8.97 -9.69 24.43
N ARG A 511 8.94 -8.72 23.50
CA ARG A 511 9.92 -7.63 23.36
C ARG A 511 10.06 -6.71 24.57
N PRO A 512 9.04 -6.43 25.41
CA PRO A 512 9.14 -5.50 26.53
C PRO A 512 10.13 -5.96 27.61
N THR A 513 11.40 -5.65 27.42
CA THR A 513 12.42 -5.75 28.48
C THR A 513 12.52 -4.41 29.21
N ASP A 514 12.95 -4.45 30.47
CA ASP A 514 13.19 -3.23 31.24
C ASP A 514 14.22 -2.34 30.55
N THR A 515 15.23 -2.94 29.91
CA THR A 515 16.22 -2.26 29.07
C THR A 515 15.60 -1.51 27.91
N PHE A 516 14.64 -2.12 27.19
CA PHE A 516 13.96 -1.46 26.07
C PHE A 516 13.09 -0.29 26.56
N MET A 517 12.37 -0.46 27.67
CA MET A 517 11.56 0.63 28.24
C MET A 517 12.42 1.80 28.74
N ARG A 518 13.56 1.52 29.37
CA ARG A 518 14.56 2.55 29.73
C ARG A 518 15.06 3.30 28.50
N PHE A 519 15.35 2.57 27.42
CA PHE A 519 15.76 3.17 26.15
C PHE A 519 14.67 4.09 25.58
N LEU A 520 13.39 3.68 25.58
CA LEU A 520 12.27 4.51 25.13
C LEU A 520 12.17 5.82 25.94
N VAL A 521 12.28 5.74 27.27
CA VAL A 521 12.27 6.90 28.17
C VAL A 521 13.46 7.83 27.87
N GLN A 522 14.69 7.29 27.82
CA GLN A 522 15.90 8.09 27.56
C GLN A 522 15.87 8.79 26.20
N GLN A 523 15.52 8.07 25.14
CA GLN A 523 15.44 8.66 23.80
C GLN A 523 14.36 9.74 23.73
N SER A 524 13.23 9.54 24.39
CA SER A 524 12.16 10.55 24.45
C SER A 524 12.58 11.80 25.22
N LEU A 525 13.30 11.64 26.33
CA LEU A 525 13.85 12.78 27.09
C LEU A 525 14.90 13.56 26.31
N SER A 526 15.73 12.88 25.48
CA SER A 526 16.76 13.55 24.67
C SER A 526 16.20 14.56 23.66
N VAL A 527 14.91 14.44 23.29
CA VAL A 527 14.23 15.40 22.42
C VAL A 527 14.09 16.76 23.10
N PHE A 528 13.92 16.81 24.43
CA PHE A 528 13.82 18.06 25.19
C PHE A 528 15.15 18.84 25.19
N ILE A 529 16.30 18.14 25.20
CA ILE A 529 17.63 18.77 25.15
C ILE A 529 17.88 19.44 23.79
N LYS A 530 17.34 18.86 22.71
CA LYS A 530 17.56 19.33 21.34
C LYS A 530 16.61 20.46 20.92
N GLN A 531 15.49 20.64 21.61
CA GLN A 531 14.59 21.74 21.33
C GLN A 531 15.14 23.01 21.98
N ASP A 532 15.71 23.89 21.16
CA ASP A 532 16.16 25.22 21.58
C ASP A 532 14.92 26.13 21.79
N VAL A 533 14.21 25.91 22.89
CA VAL A 533 13.03 26.72 23.23
C VAL A 533 13.45 27.74 24.27
N SER A 534 13.62 28.98 23.84
CA SER A 534 13.72 30.12 24.77
C SER A 534 12.37 30.30 25.49
N LEU A 535 12.20 29.60 26.61
CA LEU A 535 10.98 29.60 27.42
C LEU A 535 10.85 30.81 28.36
N LYS A 536 11.81 31.75 28.31
CA LYS A 536 11.95 32.83 29.31
C LYS A 536 10.74 33.77 29.44
N ASN A 537 9.77 33.79 28.51
CA ASN A 537 8.62 34.71 28.57
C ASN A 537 7.32 34.21 27.90
N ASN A 538 7.16 32.91 27.61
CA ASN A 538 6.02 32.45 26.79
C ASN A 538 5.32 31.21 27.37
N GLU A 539 4.41 31.41 28.34
CA GLU A 539 3.58 30.32 28.91
C GLU A 539 2.80 29.53 27.83
N LYS A 540 2.44 30.19 26.72
CA LYS A 540 1.77 29.53 25.59
C LYS A 540 2.70 28.59 24.80
N ALA A 541 4.02 28.79 24.86
CA ALA A 541 4.98 27.87 24.26
C ALA A 541 5.13 26.57 25.08
N VAL A 542 4.76 26.58 26.37
CA VAL A 542 4.76 25.41 27.25
C VAL A 542 3.50 24.56 27.07
N SER A 543 2.35 25.20 26.85
CA SER A 543 1.07 24.50 26.62
C SER A 543 1.08 23.74 25.30
N GLY A 544 1.20 22.41 25.34
CA GLY A 544 1.35 21.55 24.17
C GLY A 544 2.78 21.05 23.92
N LEU A 545 3.76 21.48 24.71
CA LEU A 545 5.13 20.99 24.62
C LEU A 545 5.19 19.48 24.81
N ALA A 546 4.40 18.91 25.73
CA ALA A 546 4.39 17.48 26.01
C ALA A 546 3.95 16.65 24.78
N PHE A 547 2.94 17.10 24.05
CA PHE A 547 2.51 16.43 22.82
C PHE A 547 3.50 16.67 21.68
N ARG A 548 4.07 17.88 21.55
CA ARG A 548 5.08 18.15 20.51
C ARG A 548 6.27 17.23 20.67
N VAL A 549 6.76 17.07 21.90
CA VAL A 549 7.88 16.17 22.19
C VAL A 549 7.48 14.71 21.96
N TRP A 550 6.28 14.28 22.35
CA TRP A 550 5.79 12.95 21.99
C TRP A 550 5.86 12.73 20.47
N SER A 551 5.35 13.66 19.67
CA SER A 551 5.32 13.51 18.21
C SER A 551 6.73 13.38 17.59
N ALA A 552 7.72 14.05 18.17
CA ALA A 552 9.12 13.98 17.73
C ALA A 552 9.91 12.80 18.34
N SER A 553 9.34 12.12 19.33
CA SER A 553 9.97 11.01 20.05
C SER A 553 9.73 9.65 19.40
N ILE A 554 10.50 8.65 19.85
CA ILE A 554 10.29 7.24 19.46
C ILE A 554 8.92 6.71 19.90
N LEU A 555 8.30 7.27 20.96
CA LEU A 555 6.98 6.86 21.46
C LEU A 555 5.83 7.08 20.47
N ASN A 556 5.99 7.96 19.47
CA ASN A 556 5.01 8.14 18.38
C ASN A 556 4.92 6.91 17.45
N GLY A 557 5.93 6.03 17.48
CA GLY A 557 5.92 4.77 16.73
C GLY A 557 5.57 3.55 17.57
N GLU A 558 5.31 3.71 18.87
CA GLU A 558 5.21 2.60 19.81
C GLU A 558 3.83 2.51 20.45
N VAL A 559 3.43 1.30 20.83
CA VAL A 559 2.09 0.97 21.32
C VAL A 559 1.96 0.93 22.84
N TYR A 560 3.01 1.36 23.56
CA TYR A 560 3.05 1.31 25.01
C TYR A 560 2.35 2.50 25.66
N PRO A 561 1.63 2.29 26.77
CA PRO A 561 1.02 3.39 27.46
C PRO A 561 2.07 4.26 28.14
N PHE A 562 1.97 5.56 27.91
CA PHE A 562 2.91 6.53 28.46
C PHE A 562 2.20 7.79 29.00
N LYS A 563 2.98 8.57 29.73
CA LYS A 563 2.67 9.92 30.19
C LYS A 563 3.92 10.78 30.00
N ILE A 564 3.77 11.91 29.33
CA ILE A 564 4.78 12.96 29.29
C ILE A 564 4.23 14.14 30.09
N SER A 565 4.98 14.62 31.07
CA SER A 565 4.62 15.75 31.92
C SER A 565 5.75 16.79 31.88
N VAL A 566 5.38 18.07 31.90
CA VAL A 566 6.30 19.20 31.97
C VAL A 566 6.00 20.00 33.23
N TYR A 567 7.03 20.26 34.02
CA TYR A 567 6.96 20.99 35.29
C TYR A 567 7.82 22.24 35.26
N GLU A 568 7.42 23.27 36.00
CA GLU A 568 8.29 24.39 36.41
C GLU A 568 8.49 24.28 37.92
N GLY A 569 9.70 23.92 38.36
CA GLY A 569 9.90 23.43 39.73
C GLY A 569 9.03 22.20 40.01
N THR A 570 8.05 22.32 40.91
CA THR A 570 7.08 21.26 41.22
C THR A 570 5.68 21.49 40.64
N GLU A 571 5.45 22.63 39.99
CA GLU A 571 4.17 22.99 39.40
C GLU A 571 4.03 22.34 38.02
N LEU A 572 2.96 21.55 37.81
CA LEU A 572 2.67 20.92 36.52
C LEU A 572 2.16 21.98 35.53
N LYS A 573 2.88 22.18 34.43
CA LYS A 573 2.51 23.15 33.37
C LYS A 573 1.85 22.49 32.16
N ASP A 574 2.28 21.28 31.80
CA ASP A 574 1.71 20.56 30.66
C ASP A 574 1.75 19.05 30.86
N ARG A 575 0.81 18.33 30.24
CA ARG A 575 0.73 16.87 30.30
C ARG A 575 0.10 16.29 29.04
N PHE A 576 0.73 15.25 28.51
CA PHE A 576 0.18 14.40 27.48
C PHE A 576 0.16 12.93 27.92
N SER A 577 -1.04 12.37 28.10
CA SER A 577 -1.25 10.94 28.37
C SER A 577 -2.53 10.45 27.68
N PRO A 578 -2.40 9.87 26.48
CA PRO A 578 -3.56 9.63 25.63
C PRO A 578 -4.30 8.31 25.92
N PHE A 579 -3.84 7.51 26.89
CA PHE A 579 -4.37 6.17 27.16
C PHE A 579 -5.47 6.12 28.22
N GLY A 580 -5.80 7.23 28.91
CA GLY A 580 -6.83 7.24 29.96
C GLY A 580 -6.59 6.22 31.09
N ILE A 581 -5.37 5.72 31.26
CA ILE A 581 -5.05 4.68 32.24
C ILE A 581 -4.93 5.31 33.62
N SER A 582 -5.76 4.83 34.55
CA SER A 582 -5.84 5.31 35.92
C SER A 582 -4.48 5.29 36.64
N VAL A 583 -3.68 4.24 36.45
CA VAL A 583 -2.34 4.09 37.02
C VAL A 583 -1.41 5.24 36.60
N LEU A 584 -1.36 5.59 35.32
CA LEU A 584 -0.55 6.71 34.82
C LEU A 584 -1.06 8.06 35.33
N SER A 585 -2.39 8.23 35.40
CA SER A 585 -3.00 9.48 35.86
C SER A 585 -2.77 9.77 37.35
N ARG A 586 -2.67 8.72 38.17
CA ARG A 586 -2.49 8.80 39.63
C ARG A 586 -1.03 8.71 40.09
N PHE A 587 -0.14 8.27 39.22
CA PHE A 587 1.28 8.17 39.54
C PHE A 587 1.85 9.57 39.80
N ASN A 588 2.44 9.76 40.99
CA ASN A 588 3.10 11.00 41.33
C ASN A 588 4.47 11.09 40.64
N ASP A 589 4.52 11.90 39.59
CA ASP A 589 5.69 12.14 38.75
C ASP A 589 6.35 13.50 39.02
N THR A 590 6.11 14.10 40.19
CA THR A 590 6.77 15.35 40.59
C THR A 590 8.29 15.20 40.59
N PRO A 591 9.03 16.04 39.85
CA PRO A 591 10.47 15.95 39.75
C PRO A 591 11.16 16.39 41.04
N ASP A 592 12.34 15.81 41.32
CA ASP A 592 13.25 16.33 42.34
C ASP A 592 13.98 17.54 41.76
N THR A 593 13.77 18.72 42.36
CA THR A 593 14.31 19.98 41.86
C THR A 593 15.84 20.10 42.01
N THR A 594 16.48 19.16 42.70
CA THR A 594 17.95 19.10 42.85
C THR A 594 18.66 18.38 41.70
N LEU A 595 17.91 17.77 40.78
CA LEU A 595 18.44 17.03 39.63
C LEU A 595 19.17 17.94 38.64
N THR A 596 20.38 17.54 38.25
CA THR A 596 21.20 18.22 37.23
C THR A 596 21.35 17.42 35.93
N ASP A 597 20.98 16.13 35.94
CA ASP A 597 21.09 15.22 34.79
C ASP A 597 19.89 14.23 34.77
N ILE A 598 19.81 13.38 33.75
CA ILE A 598 18.76 12.38 33.57
C ILE A 598 18.77 11.38 34.74
N ALA A 599 17.70 11.36 35.52
CA ALA A 599 17.44 10.31 36.50
C ALA A 599 16.33 9.39 36.02
N ILE A 600 16.51 8.08 36.19
CA ILE A 600 15.50 7.06 35.87
C ILE A 600 15.10 6.35 37.15
N THR A 601 13.81 6.31 37.42
CA THR A 601 13.20 5.60 38.55
C THR A 601 12.30 4.49 38.03
N GLU A 602 12.26 3.40 38.78
CA GLU A 602 11.40 2.25 38.50
C GLU A 602 10.50 2.02 39.70
N THR A 603 9.19 1.84 39.46
CA THR A 603 8.21 1.64 40.51
C THR A 603 7.28 0.50 40.14
N GLU A 604 7.24 -0.53 40.96
CA GLU A 604 6.28 -1.63 40.83
C GLU A 604 4.87 -1.13 41.18
N VAL A 605 3.91 -1.44 40.31
CA VAL A 605 2.50 -1.06 40.49
C VAL A 605 1.58 -2.25 40.19
N LYS A 606 0.30 -2.15 40.56
CA LYS A 606 -0.64 -3.23 40.29
C LYS A 606 -0.81 -3.44 38.78
N GLY A 607 -0.40 -4.60 38.28
CA GLY A 607 -0.52 -5.01 36.87
C GLY A 607 0.67 -4.60 35.98
N GLY A 608 1.80 -4.20 36.57
CA GLY A 608 3.04 -3.99 35.84
C GLY A 608 4.03 -3.06 36.54
N LYS A 609 4.99 -2.56 35.77
CA LYS A 609 6.09 -1.71 36.25
C LYS A 609 6.05 -0.36 35.55
N LEU A 610 6.18 0.73 36.32
CA LEU A 610 6.36 2.08 35.78
C LEU A 610 7.85 2.39 35.70
N ILE A 611 8.28 2.87 34.55
CA ILE A 611 9.64 3.34 34.32
C ILE A 611 9.53 4.81 33.98
N SER A 612 10.05 5.68 34.85
CA SER A 612 9.97 7.12 34.72
C SER A 612 11.36 7.72 34.61
N GLY A 613 11.54 8.67 33.71
CA GLY A 613 12.78 9.43 33.62
C GLY A 613 12.50 10.92 33.70
N THR A 614 13.40 11.64 34.35
CA THR A 614 13.28 13.08 34.61
C THR A 614 14.56 13.79 34.15
N ILE A 615 14.41 14.94 33.48
CA ILE A 615 15.54 15.80 33.10
C ILE A 615 15.19 17.30 33.27
N PRO A 616 16.10 18.14 33.80
CA PRO A 616 16.01 19.58 33.64
C PRO A 616 16.38 19.98 32.20
N PHE A 617 15.62 20.88 31.56
CA PHE A 617 15.90 21.26 30.17
C PHE A 617 15.89 22.76 29.86
N ALA A 618 15.35 23.61 30.74
CA ALA A 618 15.37 25.07 30.56
C ALA A 618 15.27 25.80 31.89
N GLU A 619 15.65 27.08 31.92
CA GLU A 619 15.41 27.98 33.06
C GLU A 619 14.15 28.83 32.83
N GLY A 620 13.23 28.82 33.80
CA GLY A 620 12.00 29.61 33.81
C GLY A 620 12.02 30.79 34.76
N THR A 621 10.90 31.50 34.83
CA THR A 621 10.70 32.65 35.73
C THR A 621 10.42 32.23 37.17
N GLY A 622 9.84 31.04 37.38
CA GLY A 622 9.51 30.46 38.68
C GLY A 622 10.45 29.33 39.13
N GLY A 623 11.44 28.95 38.30
CA GLY A 623 12.41 27.87 38.57
C GLY A 623 12.84 27.14 37.29
N SER A 624 13.66 26.10 37.41
CA SER A 624 14.03 25.26 36.26
C SER A 624 12.83 24.44 35.76
N TYR A 625 12.72 24.31 34.45
CA TYR A 625 11.75 23.44 33.79
C TYR A 625 12.27 22.00 33.77
N PHE A 626 11.40 21.06 34.13
CA PHE A 626 11.67 19.62 34.13
C PHE A 626 10.72 18.89 33.19
N ALA A 627 11.26 17.95 32.43
CA ALA A 627 10.47 17.02 31.63
C ALA A 627 10.49 15.64 32.30
N VAL A 628 9.32 15.03 32.42
CA VAL A 628 9.15 13.70 32.98
C VAL A 628 8.45 12.81 31.96
N VAL A 629 9.09 11.71 31.59
CA VAL A 629 8.53 10.69 30.69
C VAL A 629 8.36 9.41 31.47
N THR A 630 7.10 8.98 31.64
CA THR A 630 6.76 7.73 32.30
C THR A 630 6.16 6.75 31.28
N VAL A 631 6.74 5.56 31.18
CA VAL A 631 6.20 4.44 30.38
C VAL A 631 5.69 3.36 31.33
N PHE A 632 4.50 2.84 31.05
CA PHE A 632 3.90 1.75 31.80
C PHE A 632 4.10 0.42 31.09
N LYS A 633 5.02 -0.40 31.62
CA LYS A 633 5.19 -1.79 31.21
C LYS A 633 4.13 -2.63 31.91
N ARG A 634 3.08 -3.01 31.18
CA ARG A 634 2.10 -3.98 31.70
C ARG A 634 2.69 -5.39 31.74
N ASP A 635 2.22 -6.19 32.69
CA ASP A 635 2.53 -7.63 32.73
C ASP A 635 1.97 -8.35 31.51
N PHE A 636 0.89 -7.84 30.92
CA PHE A 636 0.37 -8.35 29.66
C PHE A 636 -0.24 -7.19 28.86
N GLN A 637 0.23 -7.04 27.62
CA GLN A 637 -0.35 -6.09 26.68
C GLN A 637 -0.30 -6.68 25.28
N VAL A 638 -1.45 -6.67 24.61
CA VAL A 638 -1.53 -6.98 23.19
C VAL A 638 -1.20 -5.69 22.42
N PRO A 639 -0.23 -5.72 21.50
CA PRO A 639 0.08 -4.59 20.64
C PRO A 639 -1.18 -4.06 19.93
N GLY A 640 -1.45 -2.76 20.04
CA GLY A 640 -2.59 -2.12 19.37
C GLY A 640 -3.95 -2.20 20.09
N ALA A 641 -4.10 -2.99 21.16
CA ALA A 641 -5.35 -3.09 21.91
C ALA A 641 -5.56 -1.90 22.87
N GLY A 642 -6.72 -1.25 22.79
CA GLY A 642 -7.08 -0.10 23.66
C GLY A 642 -6.41 1.23 23.28
N ILE A 643 -5.76 1.30 22.11
CA ILE A 643 -5.13 2.52 21.60
C ILE A 643 -6.14 3.28 20.72
N PRO A 644 -6.37 4.58 20.97
CA PRO A 644 -7.11 5.43 20.07
C PRO A 644 -6.59 5.33 18.63
N GLU A 645 -7.50 5.28 17.67
CA GLU A 645 -7.17 5.04 16.27
C GLU A 645 -6.17 6.08 15.71
N PHE A 646 -6.24 7.32 16.18
CA PHE A 646 -5.35 8.42 15.81
C PHE A 646 -3.90 8.30 16.31
N MET A 647 -3.59 7.27 17.11
CA MET A 647 -2.23 6.99 17.58
C MET A 647 -1.69 5.65 17.12
N LYS A 648 -2.49 4.86 16.39
CA LYS A 648 -1.99 3.60 15.85
C LYS A 648 -0.98 3.91 14.75
N PRO A 649 0.29 3.51 14.89
CA PRO A 649 1.27 3.72 13.83
C PRO A 649 0.83 2.92 12.59
N GLU A 650 1.07 3.48 11.40
CA GLU A 650 0.77 2.80 10.12
C GLU A 650 1.55 1.47 9.99
N ALA A 651 2.74 1.38 10.59
CA ALA A 651 3.58 0.19 10.56
C ALA A 651 3.45 -0.63 11.86
N ASN A 652 2.24 -1.04 12.25
CA ASN A 652 2.08 -2.03 13.33
C ASN A 652 2.15 -3.46 12.74
N PRO A 653 3.23 -4.23 12.98
CA PRO A 653 3.41 -5.57 12.42
C PRO A 653 2.26 -6.53 12.76
N VAL A 654 1.57 -6.28 13.87
CA VAL A 654 0.54 -7.15 14.43
C VAL A 654 -0.81 -7.01 13.72
N ASN A 655 -1.11 -5.84 13.15
CA ASN A 655 -2.47 -5.50 12.74
C ASN A 655 -2.75 -5.71 11.25
N ASP A 656 -1.71 -5.85 10.42
CA ASP A 656 -1.86 -5.80 8.96
C ASP A 656 -1.89 -7.15 8.27
N ILE A 657 -1.40 -8.22 8.90
CA ILE A 657 -1.26 -9.54 8.26
C ILE A 657 -2.33 -10.52 8.73
N ILE A 658 -2.71 -10.45 10.02
CA ILE A 658 -3.65 -11.38 10.62
C ILE A 658 -4.92 -10.65 11.06
N ASP A 659 -6.06 -11.23 10.72
CA ASP A 659 -7.35 -10.85 11.30
C ASP A 659 -7.34 -11.15 12.81
N LEU A 660 -7.22 -10.09 13.64
CA LEU A 660 -7.15 -10.20 15.09
C LEU A 660 -8.34 -10.93 15.73
N ARG A 661 -9.49 -11.02 15.03
CA ARG A 661 -10.64 -11.81 15.50
C ARG A 661 -10.36 -13.31 15.56
N ARG A 662 -9.37 -13.78 14.80
CA ARG A 662 -8.98 -15.20 14.71
C ARG A 662 -7.79 -15.56 15.59
N VAL A 663 -7.20 -14.56 16.25
CA VAL A 663 -6.02 -14.73 17.09
C VAL A 663 -6.45 -14.74 18.54
N SER A 664 -6.07 -15.80 19.25
CA SER A 664 -6.10 -15.79 20.71
C SER A 664 -4.69 -15.86 21.28
N ILE A 665 -4.39 -14.98 22.23
CA ILE A 665 -3.10 -14.90 22.90
C ILE A 665 -3.31 -15.23 24.36
N PHE A 666 -2.49 -16.11 24.91
CA PHE A 666 -2.52 -16.51 26.30
C PHE A 666 -1.12 -16.37 26.88
N ARG A 667 -1.02 -15.73 28.03
CA ARG A 667 0.20 -15.70 28.83
C ARG A 667 -0.04 -16.53 30.08
N PHE A 668 0.82 -17.51 30.30
CA PHE A 668 0.89 -18.28 31.53
C PHE A 668 2.04 -17.74 32.37
N ALA A 669 1.82 -17.60 33.67
CA ALA A 669 2.85 -17.32 34.67
C ALA A 669 2.61 -18.26 35.86
N ALA A 670 3.66 -18.94 36.34
CA ALA A 670 3.61 -19.89 37.45
C ALA A 670 2.49 -20.96 37.28
N GLY A 671 2.35 -21.48 36.05
CA GLY A 671 1.36 -22.51 35.71
C GLY A 671 -0.10 -22.04 35.65
N LYS A 672 -0.40 -20.75 35.88
CA LYS A 672 -1.75 -20.16 35.78
C LYS A 672 -1.83 -19.17 34.61
N THR A 673 -3.04 -18.96 34.07
CA THR A 673 -3.29 -17.93 33.06
C THR A 673 -3.13 -16.54 33.68
N ALA A 674 -2.05 -15.85 33.34
CA ALA A 674 -1.78 -14.46 33.75
C ALA A 674 -2.55 -13.44 32.89
N GLY A 675 -2.90 -13.81 31.65
CA GLY A 675 -3.74 -13.00 30.78
C GLY A 675 -4.18 -13.75 29.53
N SER A 676 -5.33 -13.38 28.97
CA SER A 676 -5.83 -13.87 27.69
C SER A 676 -6.36 -12.72 26.83
N PHE A 677 -6.32 -12.91 25.51
CA PHE A 677 -6.91 -12.05 24.50
C PHE A 677 -7.52 -12.94 23.43
N GLY A 678 -8.63 -12.50 22.83
CA GLY A 678 -9.38 -13.26 21.82
C GLY A 678 -10.55 -14.05 22.40
N GLU A 679 -11.42 -14.52 21.52
CA GLU A 679 -12.66 -15.22 21.87
C GLU A 679 -12.46 -16.74 22.05
N LEU A 680 -11.39 -17.32 21.48
CA LEU A 680 -11.12 -18.76 21.64
C LEU A 680 -10.63 -19.06 23.05
N GLN A 681 -11.08 -20.19 23.60
CA GLN A 681 -10.56 -20.78 24.83
C GLN A 681 -9.53 -21.85 24.46
N LEU A 682 -8.42 -21.91 25.21
CA LEU A 682 -7.39 -22.94 25.02
C LEU A 682 -7.79 -24.23 25.74
N PRO A 683 -7.77 -25.40 25.07
CA PRO A 683 -8.06 -26.68 25.68
C PRO A 683 -6.90 -27.13 26.57
N GLU A 684 -7.18 -27.86 27.64
CA GLU A 684 -6.13 -28.43 28.49
C GLU A 684 -5.20 -29.39 27.73
N GLU A 685 -5.70 -30.11 26.73
CA GLU A 685 -4.89 -31.03 25.91
C GLU A 685 -3.77 -30.31 25.16
N VAL A 686 -4.08 -29.13 24.59
CA VAL A 686 -3.10 -28.30 23.89
C VAL A 686 -2.06 -27.77 24.87
N LEU A 687 -2.49 -27.32 26.06
CA LEU A 687 -1.60 -26.84 27.12
C LEU A 687 -0.69 -27.94 27.66
N ALA A 688 -1.20 -29.15 27.85
CA ALA A 688 -0.42 -30.31 28.25
C ALA A 688 0.65 -30.64 27.19
N GLY A 689 0.30 -30.56 25.91
CA GLY A 689 1.24 -30.72 24.80
C GLY A 689 2.36 -29.67 24.79
N ILE A 690 2.03 -28.40 25.04
CA ILE A 690 3.03 -27.31 25.14
C ILE A 690 3.97 -27.55 26.31
N ARG A 691 3.43 -27.83 27.50
CA ARG A 691 4.24 -28.10 28.71
C ARG A 691 5.19 -29.27 28.51
N ALA A 692 4.74 -30.34 27.84
CA ALA A 692 5.57 -31.48 27.51
C ALA A 692 6.72 -31.13 26.54
N LYS A 693 6.51 -30.21 25.60
CA LYS A 693 7.55 -29.74 24.66
C LYS A 693 8.55 -28.81 25.34
N VAL A 694 8.07 -27.88 26.17
CA VAL A 694 8.93 -27.01 27.00
C VAL A 694 9.82 -27.85 27.92
N GLY A 695 9.26 -28.88 28.56
CA GLY A 695 10.02 -29.82 29.40
C GLY A 695 11.10 -30.63 28.64
N LYS A 696 11.03 -30.70 27.31
CA LYS A 696 12.05 -31.33 26.43
C LYS A 696 13.10 -30.33 25.92
N GLY A 697 13.05 -29.07 26.36
CA GLY A 697 14.01 -28.03 25.95
C GLY A 697 13.62 -27.27 24.68
N HIS A 698 12.41 -27.45 24.15
CA HIS A 698 11.90 -26.60 23.07
C HIS A 698 11.41 -25.28 23.64
N LEU A 699 12.15 -24.20 23.40
CA LEU A 699 11.82 -22.84 23.88
C LEU A 699 10.89 -22.07 22.91
N GLU A 700 10.95 -22.40 21.63
CA GLU A 700 10.02 -21.87 20.62
C GLU A 700 9.66 -22.95 19.62
N GLU A 701 8.37 -23.14 19.36
CA GLU A 701 7.93 -24.05 18.31
C GLU A 701 6.55 -23.64 17.79
N LEU A 702 6.35 -23.92 16.51
CA LEU A 702 5.05 -23.85 15.88
C LEU A 702 4.60 -25.26 15.52
N TYR A 703 3.38 -25.63 15.90
CA TYR A 703 2.82 -26.91 15.52
C TYR A 703 1.32 -26.78 15.22
N ARG A 704 0.80 -27.76 14.47
CA ARG A 704 -0.63 -27.89 14.20
C ARG A 704 -1.27 -28.80 15.23
N THR A 705 -2.46 -28.43 15.66
CA THR A 705 -3.31 -29.25 16.50
C THR A 705 -4.75 -29.10 16.02
N VAL A 706 -5.59 -30.08 16.31
CA VAL A 706 -7.03 -30.01 16.02
C VAL A 706 -7.73 -29.73 17.34
N PHE A 707 -8.56 -28.70 17.39
CA PHE A 707 -9.42 -28.44 18.53
C PHE A 707 -10.80 -27.98 18.08
N ASP A 708 -11.84 -28.51 18.72
CA ASP A 708 -13.26 -28.24 18.42
C ASP A 708 -13.65 -28.56 16.97
N GLY A 709 -13.03 -29.60 16.40
CA GLY A 709 -13.26 -30.03 15.01
C GLY A 709 -12.49 -29.22 13.95
N ASP A 710 -11.79 -28.15 14.35
CA ASP A 710 -11.05 -27.28 13.46
C ASP A 710 -9.53 -27.43 13.64
N GLU A 711 -8.77 -27.40 12.54
CA GLU A 711 -7.32 -27.26 12.61
C GLU A 711 -6.95 -25.88 13.15
N ALA A 712 -5.95 -25.84 14.03
CA ALA A 712 -5.42 -24.62 14.60
C ALA A 712 -3.89 -24.65 14.55
N SER A 713 -3.33 -23.53 14.11
CA SER A 713 -1.90 -23.28 14.16
C SER A 713 -1.54 -22.67 15.51
N VAL A 714 -0.77 -23.39 16.33
CA VAL A 714 -0.39 -22.97 17.69
C VAL A 714 1.10 -22.67 17.73
N PHE A 715 1.43 -21.41 18.00
CA PHE A 715 2.78 -20.95 18.27
C PHE A 715 2.95 -20.78 19.78
N PHE A 716 4.02 -21.33 20.35
CA PHE A 716 4.39 -21.01 21.73
C PHE A 716 5.82 -20.50 21.83
N PHE A 717 6.02 -19.61 22.79
CA PHE A 717 7.30 -19.07 23.17
C PHE A 717 7.46 -19.15 24.69
N ALA A 718 8.58 -19.73 25.13
CA ALA A 718 9.04 -19.77 26.50
C ALA A 718 10.41 -19.07 26.57
N PRO A 719 10.60 -18.03 27.41
CA PRO A 719 11.90 -17.42 27.64
C PRO A 719 12.86 -18.39 28.36
N VAL A 720 14.14 -18.01 28.37
CA VAL A 720 15.32 -18.75 28.86
C VAL A 720 15.07 -19.47 30.21
N PRO A 721 15.71 -20.64 30.47
CA PRO A 721 15.30 -21.59 31.52
C PRO A 721 15.21 -21.09 32.97
N GLU A 722 15.78 -19.94 33.31
CA GLU A 722 15.64 -19.35 34.66
C GLU A 722 14.24 -18.79 34.93
N ASP A 723 13.42 -18.60 33.88
CA ASP A 723 12.08 -17.99 33.93
C ASP A 723 10.98 -18.95 33.38
N SER A 724 11.20 -20.26 33.56
CA SER A 724 10.42 -21.39 32.99
C SER A 724 8.92 -21.42 33.27
N ASP A 725 8.44 -20.51 34.12
CA ASP A 725 7.05 -20.39 34.51
C ASP A 725 6.24 -19.44 33.61
N ASN A 726 6.90 -18.68 32.72
CA ASN A 726 6.27 -17.72 31.82
C ASN A 726 6.15 -18.27 30.39
N ILE A 727 4.95 -18.67 29.94
CA ILE A 727 4.74 -19.18 28.58
C ILE A 727 3.76 -18.28 27.84
N THR A 728 4.16 -17.76 26.68
CA THR A 728 3.26 -17.03 25.78
C THR A 728 2.81 -17.98 24.67
N VAL A 729 1.50 -18.23 24.57
CA VAL A 729 0.87 -19.08 23.56
C VAL A 729 0.01 -18.20 22.65
N ILE A 730 0.22 -18.33 21.35
CA ILE A 730 -0.57 -17.67 20.32
C ILE A 730 -1.24 -18.73 19.47
N VAL A 731 -2.56 -18.68 19.41
CA VAL A 731 -3.39 -19.58 18.64
C VAL A 731 -3.98 -18.81 17.48
N LEU A 732 -3.76 -19.32 16.27
CA LEU A 732 -4.47 -18.89 15.08
C LEU A 732 -5.40 -20.04 14.66
N LYS A 733 -6.71 -19.78 14.71
CA LYS A 733 -7.68 -20.73 14.16
C LYS A 733 -7.48 -20.81 12.64
N ASP A 734 -7.30 -22.01 12.07
CA ASP A 734 -7.17 -22.14 10.61
C ASP A 734 -8.49 -21.71 9.94
N LYS A 735 -8.39 -21.37 8.66
CA LYS A 735 -9.55 -20.91 7.91
C LYS A 735 -10.51 -22.08 7.75
N ASP A 736 -11.79 -21.87 8.09
CA ASP A 736 -12.85 -22.80 7.71
C ASP A 736 -12.68 -23.18 6.23
N PRO A 737 -12.80 -24.46 5.85
CA PRO A 737 -12.67 -24.89 4.45
C PRO A 737 -13.57 -24.08 3.51
N ILE A 738 -14.72 -23.63 4.02
CA ILE A 738 -15.66 -22.73 3.34
C ILE A 738 -15.00 -21.38 3.01
N ARG A 739 -14.24 -20.79 3.93
CA ARG A 739 -13.55 -19.50 3.72
C ARG A 739 -12.37 -19.64 2.75
N ILE A 740 -11.66 -20.77 2.78
CA ILE A 740 -10.64 -21.09 1.76
C ILE A 740 -11.29 -21.16 0.38
N LEU A 741 -12.40 -21.88 0.28
CA LEU A 741 -13.14 -22.05 -0.97
C LEU A 741 -13.76 -20.73 -1.46
N PHE A 742 -14.30 -19.91 -0.56
CA PHE A 742 -14.80 -18.57 -0.86
C PHE A 742 -13.70 -17.67 -1.42
N ASN A 743 -12.53 -17.63 -0.77
CA ASN A 743 -11.38 -16.85 -1.25
C ASN A 743 -10.89 -17.36 -2.61
N PHE A 744 -10.86 -18.67 -2.82
CA PHE A 744 -10.55 -19.26 -4.12
C PHE A 744 -11.53 -18.78 -5.20
N PHE A 745 -12.84 -18.90 -4.96
CA PHE A 745 -13.85 -18.49 -5.95
C PHE A 745 -13.87 -16.99 -6.19
N LYS A 746 -13.62 -16.17 -5.17
CA LYS A 746 -13.50 -14.72 -5.30
C LYS A 746 -12.37 -14.35 -6.27
N LEU A 747 -11.17 -14.89 -6.06
CA LEU A 747 -10.03 -14.65 -6.95
C LEU A 747 -10.25 -15.26 -8.34
N PHE A 748 -10.84 -16.45 -8.40
CA PHE A 748 -11.15 -17.12 -9.66
C PHE A 748 -12.17 -16.34 -10.50
N PHE A 749 -13.19 -15.76 -9.87
CA PHE A 749 -14.17 -14.90 -10.53
C PHE A 749 -13.51 -13.66 -11.13
N LEU A 750 -12.64 -13.00 -10.34
CA LEU A 750 -11.87 -11.84 -10.80
C LEU A 750 -10.98 -12.19 -12.00
N HIS A 751 -10.22 -13.30 -11.91
CA HIS A 751 -9.41 -13.79 -13.02
C HIS A 751 -10.26 -14.16 -14.24
N SER A 752 -11.45 -14.74 -14.04
CA SER A 752 -12.34 -15.12 -15.13
C SER A 752 -12.82 -13.90 -15.93
N ILE A 753 -13.09 -12.78 -15.26
CA ILE A 753 -13.40 -11.50 -15.93
C ILE A 753 -12.21 -11.07 -16.79
N PHE A 754 -10.99 -11.08 -16.26
CA PHE A 754 -9.79 -10.69 -17.01
C PHE A 754 -9.54 -11.61 -18.21
N ILE A 755 -9.66 -12.93 -18.02
CA ILE A 755 -9.51 -13.92 -19.10
C ILE A 755 -10.55 -13.66 -20.19
N MET A 756 -11.81 -13.40 -19.81
CA MET A 756 -12.88 -13.13 -20.76
C MET A 756 -12.63 -11.84 -21.55
N VAL A 757 -12.18 -10.77 -20.89
CA VAL A 757 -11.81 -9.50 -21.54
C VAL A 757 -10.64 -9.71 -22.52
N LEU A 758 -9.60 -10.41 -22.10
CA LEU A 758 -8.45 -10.71 -22.96
C LEU A 758 -8.86 -11.60 -24.15
N PHE A 759 -9.70 -12.61 -23.92
CA PHE A 759 -10.23 -13.48 -24.96
C PHE A 759 -11.11 -12.72 -25.94
N LEU A 760 -11.95 -11.79 -25.46
CA LEU A 760 -12.77 -10.92 -26.28
C LEU A 760 -11.88 -9.97 -27.10
N ALA A 761 -10.90 -9.32 -26.47
CA ALA A 761 -9.93 -8.47 -27.16
C ALA A 761 -9.14 -9.27 -28.23
N PHE A 762 -8.80 -10.52 -27.96
CA PHE A 762 -8.11 -11.40 -28.90
C PHE A 762 -8.99 -11.79 -30.10
N THR A 763 -10.22 -12.21 -29.84
CA THR A 763 -11.20 -12.55 -30.90
C THR A 763 -11.56 -11.31 -31.72
N LEU A 764 -11.65 -10.14 -31.08
CA LEU A 764 -11.81 -8.84 -31.72
C LEU A 764 -10.57 -8.43 -32.51
N ALA A 765 -9.34 -8.60 -32.04
CA ALA A 765 -8.13 -8.28 -32.79
C ALA A 765 -7.97 -9.18 -34.04
N GLY A 766 -8.52 -10.40 -33.97
CA GLY A 766 -8.72 -11.28 -35.12
C GLY A 766 -9.77 -10.79 -36.14
N PHE A 767 -10.37 -9.59 -35.96
CA PHE A 767 -11.49 -9.06 -36.76
C PHE A 767 -11.26 -9.11 -38.25
N ARG A 768 -10.01 -9.00 -38.75
CA ARG A 768 -9.73 -9.04 -40.19
C ARG A 768 -10.25 -10.33 -40.87
N LYS A 769 -10.39 -11.43 -40.12
CA LYS A 769 -10.99 -12.69 -40.60
C LYS A 769 -12.51 -12.80 -40.34
N LEU A 770 -13.05 -12.01 -39.40
CA LEU A 770 -14.46 -11.99 -39.02
C LEU A 770 -15.26 -10.83 -39.65
N ALA A 771 -14.59 -9.82 -40.22
CA ALA A 771 -15.21 -8.75 -40.98
C ALA A 771 -16.21 -9.27 -42.03
N PRO A 772 -15.89 -10.27 -42.87
CA PRO A 772 -16.88 -10.82 -43.81
C PRO A 772 -18.03 -11.59 -43.14
N LEU A 773 -17.97 -11.89 -41.84
CA LEU A 773 -19.08 -12.46 -41.07
C LEU A 773 -19.97 -11.36 -40.47
N PHE A 774 -19.41 -10.26 -39.96
CA PHE A 774 -20.19 -9.09 -39.48
C PHE A 774 -20.80 -8.27 -40.62
N PHE A 775 -20.18 -8.26 -41.81
CA PHE A 775 -20.72 -7.63 -43.03
C PHE A 775 -21.69 -8.52 -43.83
N ARG A 776 -22.03 -9.72 -43.33
CA ARG A 776 -23.15 -10.50 -43.88
C ARG A 776 -24.45 -9.93 -43.35
N PHE A 777 -25.41 -9.71 -44.24
CA PHE A 777 -26.75 -9.21 -43.92
C PHE A 777 -27.39 -9.92 -42.72
N ARG A 778 -27.26 -11.25 -42.63
CA ARG A 778 -27.78 -12.05 -41.53
C ARG A 778 -27.22 -11.63 -40.16
N THR A 779 -25.93 -11.31 -40.07
CA THR A 779 -25.27 -10.95 -38.80
C THR A 779 -25.58 -9.50 -38.41
N GLN A 780 -25.68 -8.60 -39.40
CA GLN A 780 -26.17 -7.24 -39.16
C GLN A 780 -27.60 -7.27 -38.61
N LEU A 781 -28.48 -8.08 -39.22
CA LEU A 781 -29.86 -8.26 -38.78
C LEU A 781 -29.91 -8.83 -37.34
N THR A 782 -29.13 -9.88 -37.04
CA THR A 782 -29.07 -10.45 -35.68
C THR A 782 -28.52 -9.45 -34.66
N PHE A 783 -27.49 -8.67 -35.01
CA PHE A 783 -26.92 -7.67 -34.11
C PHE A 783 -27.88 -6.50 -33.88
N SER A 784 -28.58 -6.03 -34.93
CA SER A 784 -29.64 -5.04 -34.80
C SER A 784 -30.77 -5.55 -33.91
N PHE A 785 -31.22 -6.80 -34.07
CA PHE A 785 -32.22 -7.39 -33.18
C PHE A 785 -31.71 -7.54 -31.74
N LEU A 786 -30.45 -7.92 -31.55
CA LEU A 786 -29.83 -8.01 -30.23
C LEU A 786 -29.84 -6.63 -29.54
N VAL A 787 -29.32 -5.60 -30.22
CA VAL A 787 -29.26 -4.23 -29.70
C VAL A 787 -30.66 -3.68 -29.40
N ILE A 788 -31.61 -3.86 -30.31
CA ILE A 788 -33.02 -3.45 -30.12
C ILE A 788 -33.68 -4.22 -28.97
N SER A 789 -33.29 -5.47 -28.70
CA SER A 789 -33.84 -6.27 -27.58
C SER A 789 -33.16 -5.97 -26.24
N THR A 790 -31.85 -5.73 -26.23
CA THR A 790 -31.04 -5.63 -25.01
C THR A 790 -31.10 -4.23 -24.42
N ILE A 791 -31.13 -3.17 -25.23
CA ILE A 791 -31.22 -1.79 -24.73
C ILE A 791 -32.47 -1.56 -23.86
N PRO A 792 -33.69 -1.96 -24.27
CA PRO A 792 -34.88 -1.82 -23.43
C PRO A 792 -34.78 -2.62 -22.12
N VAL A 793 -34.20 -3.82 -22.15
CA VAL A 793 -34.04 -4.66 -20.96
C VAL A 793 -33.03 -4.06 -19.99
N VAL A 794 -31.91 -3.54 -20.49
CA VAL A 794 -30.91 -2.85 -19.66
C VAL A 794 -31.47 -1.53 -19.11
N ALA A 795 -32.21 -0.77 -19.92
CA ALA A 795 -32.90 0.43 -19.47
C ALA A 795 -33.94 0.13 -18.39
N LEU A 796 -34.72 -0.95 -18.56
CA LEU A 796 -35.68 -1.42 -17.56
C LEU A 796 -34.98 -1.91 -16.29
N ALA A 797 -33.83 -2.59 -16.41
CA ALA A 797 -33.05 -3.05 -15.27
C ALA A 797 -32.44 -1.87 -14.48
N LEU A 798 -31.93 -0.86 -15.17
CA LEU A 798 -31.44 0.38 -14.53
C LEU A 798 -32.59 1.15 -13.87
N PHE A 799 -33.71 1.30 -14.56
CA PHE A 799 -34.91 1.95 -14.02
C PHE A 799 -35.47 1.20 -12.80
N ASN A 800 -35.50 -0.12 -12.83
CA ASN A 800 -35.94 -0.94 -11.70
C ASN A 800 -34.95 -0.87 -10.54
N ARG A 801 -33.65 -0.85 -10.79
CA ARG A 801 -32.61 -0.72 -9.76
C ARG A 801 -32.74 0.60 -9.01
N ASP A 802 -32.92 1.70 -9.74
CA ASP A 802 -33.03 3.03 -9.14
C ASP A 802 -34.35 3.19 -8.37
N ASN A 803 -35.44 2.57 -8.85
CA ASN A 803 -36.70 2.51 -8.10
C ASN A 803 -36.64 1.60 -6.87
N GLN A 804 -35.94 0.45 -6.94
CA GLN A 804 -35.73 -0.42 -5.77
C GLN A 804 -34.90 0.27 -4.70
N ALA A 805 -33.84 0.99 -5.09
CA ALA A 805 -33.04 1.78 -4.15
C ALA A 805 -33.88 2.85 -3.42
N SER A 806 -34.80 3.52 -4.14
CA SER A 806 -35.74 4.49 -3.53
C SER A 806 -36.74 3.83 -2.58
N VAL A 807 -37.25 2.64 -2.93
CA VAL A 807 -38.17 1.87 -2.07
C VAL A 807 -37.47 1.35 -0.82
N ASP A 808 -36.24 0.86 -0.93
CA ASP A 808 -35.44 0.39 0.20
C ASP A 808 -35.07 1.55 1.15
N GLU A 809 -34.75 2.73 0.61
CA GLU A 809 -34.52 3.92 1.42
C GLU A 809 -35.78 4.37 2.18
N LYS A 810 -36.94 4.31 1.52
CA LYS A 810 -38.24 4.60 2.15
C LYS A 810 -38.58 3.59 3.24
N ASN A 811 -38.35 2.30 3.00
CA ASN A 811 -38.55 1.23 3.99
C ASN A 811 -37.57 1.35 5.17
N ARG A 812 -36.32 1.75 4.92
CA ARG A 812 -35.33 2.03 5.97
C ARG A 812 -35.73 3.21 6.83
N ASN A 813 -36.26 4.28 6.23
CA ASN A 813 -36.77 5.43 6.97
C ASN A 813 -38.03 5.12 7.78
N ILE A 814 -38.93 4.28 7.26
CA ILE A 814 -40.09 3.78 8.02
C ILE A 814 -39.60 2.93 9.21
N ALA A 815 -38.68 1.98 8.99
CA ALA A 815 -38.13 1.15 10.05
C ALA A 815 -37.38 1.96 11.13
N LEU A 816 -36.62 2.99 10.73
CA LEU A 816 -35.97 3.92 11.65
C LEU A 816 -36.99 4.73 12.45
N LYS A 817 -38.03 5.25 11.79
CA LYS A 817 -39.12 5.98 12.45
C LYS A 817 -39.84 5.11 13.47
N THR A 818 -40.22 3.88 13.10
CA THR A 818 -40.85 2.92 14.02
C THR A 818 -39.92 2.53 15.18
N ARG A 819 -38.61 2.47 14.95
CA ARG A 819 -37.63 2.17 16.01
C ARG A 819 -37.44 3.34 16.98
N VAL A 820 -37.51 4.59 16.49
CA VAL A 820 -37.49 5.80 17.32
C VAL A 820 -38.78 5.95 18.12
N GLU A 821 -39.94 5.71 17.51
CA GLU A 821 -41.24 5.72 18.20
C GLU A 821 -41.28 4.68 19.34
N ARG A 822 -40.72 3.47 19.12
CA ARG A 822 -40.62 2.41 20.14
C ARG A 822 -39.57 2.63 21.23
N ILE A 823 -38.70 3.64 21.07
CA ILE A 823 -37.73 4.08 22.10
C ILE A 823 -38.32 5.25 22.92
N LEU A 824 -39.29 5.98 22.34
CA LEU A 824 -39.99 7.10 22.98
C LEU A 824 -41.24 6.66 23.78
N GLU A 825 -41.86 5.54 23.39
CA GLU A 825 -42.76 4.72 24.24
C GLU A 825 -41.96 3.94 25.29
#